data_AF-A0A923UQQ7-F1
#
_entry.id   AF-A0A923UQQ7-F1
#
_cell.length_a   1.000
_cell.length_b   1.000
_cell.length_c   1.000
_cell.angle_alpha   90.00
_cell.angle_beta   90.00
_cell.angle_gamma   90.00
#
_symmetry.space_group_name_H-M   'P 1'
#
loop_
_entity.id
_entity.type
_entity.pdbx_description
1 polymer ?
#
loop_
_entity_poly.entity_id
_entity_poly.type
_entity_poly.pdbx_seq_one_letter_code
_entity_poly.pdbx_strand_id
1 'polypeptide(L)'
;MRLLTIFIFVFLSITAHAQQLTIAGTVQDTTPSSGLKNAVILAVRLKDSTLVNYTRSNAQGLYKMTLPLDTYQIVVTHTNFGDQEYYVFGSTENYEFDFGKVQLPNKSVALKEVKIYAFKDPVYYNGDTLVYIADSFKVKPNAVIEDLLKKLPGIQVDKDGKIKAQGKAIDKVLIDGDEFFGTDPTIATKNLNANTLETVQVYEKKNEDASADVGKETIKVMDLKLKDSAKKGYFGKVSAASDVQKFYEGSVLLNKFKNKQKISLMGISTNTPKGEFGYSDMSKFGLNTNMFEGNDGNEYNMYGGNVGINNGIPRTLKTGLFYNEKYSTKSALTANYSYNESLLKTGEEVNTQYFLTDTNYVSKITSVNTQLSKQHVVNMKYTQKLDSLTELEIKPSVSYNLNQGYGDNNTAFLTTTNKLNRNTLVNNTSNSSGYNVGTSVRIKHNFMKANREFRAKYTIGIANNEGKSILQSSNNNFNNTTVTVSNIINQQKNNTSASTSHSGMLWYVEPLNKKNKLEFKLEDTYTLSTQDRTTLNSINGEYTELNALLTNNFETKRVVSKASVLYKFDTKKQHFHFGSAVRNVMVNSTNLVNNTNIIQNINNVLPVAEYRYNISDNAELWSGYSTSSSQPSVTQLQPVFDNSNPNYITVGNPSLKPNYEHNFNLGANKYSVLSGNYLGFESNYSIVNNDFTSAIVYDSVGRATSQTVNINGNNTASINSWSQFSLYKKVWYIAPSLNGNYYKNNNFINANKNTTAQITITPDVRLQYELEDKITASTSASFTYNLPISSISRTNTAPYYTQNYSASLQLTLPKKFIIESDINYTINSKRTNGYNINYIIWNASIKKRFLKNENLILSFNANDILNQNVNVARTVTNNTITDTKTNIIARYFLLGITWKFNSQKIKDDDNGHGM
;
A
#
# COMPACT_ATOMS: atom_id res chain seq x y z
N MET A 1 -53.11 -27.78 -38.42
CA MET A 1 -52.44 -28.99 -38.94
C MET A 1 -50.95 -28.76 -39.30
N ARG A 2 -50.20 -27.96 -38.51
CA ARG A 2 -48.76 -27.70 -38.70
C ARG A 2 -47.89 -27.94 -37.44
N LEU A 3 -48.52 -28.29 -36.31
CA LEU A 3 -47.84 -28.57 -35.03
C LEU A 3 -47.66 -30.08 -34.76
N LEU A 4 -48.40 -30.96 -35.44
CA LEU A 4 -48.23 -32.42 -35.30
C LEU A 4 -47.09 -32.97 -36.16
N THR A 5 -46.76 -32.28 -37.26
CA THR A 5 -45.71 -32.70 -38.21
C THR A 5 -44.29 -32.38 -37.72
N ILE A 6 -44.14 -31.41 -36.80
CA ILE A 6 -42.84 -31.05 -36.19
C ILE A 6 -42.51 -31.97 -35.01
N PHE A 7 -43.52 -32.53 -34.32
CA PHE A 7 -43.29 -33.46 -33.21
C PHE A 7 -42.86 -34.86 -33.69
N ILE A 8 -43.24 -35.26 -34.91
CA ILE A 8 -42.87 -36.55 -35.52
C ILE A 8 -41.47 -36.53 -36.16
N PHE A 9 -40.94 -35.35 -36.55
CA PHE A 9 -39.59 -35.24 -37.12
C PHE A 9 -38.47 -35.25 -36.06
N VAL A 10 -38.78 -35.02 -34.78
CA VAL A 10 -37.79 -35.09 -33.68
C VAL A 10 -37.54 -36.52 -33.21
N PHE A 11 -38.47 -37.46 -33.48
CA PHE A 11 -38.35 -38.85 -33.01
C PHE A 11 -37.60 -39.80 -33.97
N LEU A 12 -37.12 -39.33 -35.13
CA LEU A 12 -36.41 -40.15 -36.12
C LEU A 12 -34.93 -39.77 -36.31
N SER A 13 -34.36 -39.03 -35.35
CA SER A 13 -32.95 -38.68 -35.38
C SER A 13 -32.08 -39.74 -34.70
N ILE A 14 -31.63 -40.71 -35.51
CA ILE A 14 -30.27 -41.27 -35.44
C ILE A 14 -29.97 -42.15 -34.21
N THR A 15 -30.19 -43.47 -34.35
CA THR A 15 -29.33 -44.47 -33.70
C THR A 15 -27.97 -44.46 -34.38
N ALA A 16 -27.12 -43.49 -34.05
CA ALA A 16 -25.69 -43.59 -34.33
C ALA A 16 -25.10 -44.57 -33.31
N HIS A 17 -24.65 -45.72 -33.78
CA HIS A 17 -23.69 -46.51 -33.03
C HIS A 17 -22.43 -45.64 -32.86
N ALA A 18 -22.27 -45.03 -31.68
CA ALA A 18 -21.00 -44.42 -31.33
C ALA A 18 -19.93 -45.52 -31.41
N GLN A 19 -18.89 -45.29 -32.20
CA GLN A 19 -17.74 -46.19 -32.26
C GLN A 19 -17.12 -46.23 -30.86
N GLN A 20 -17.06 -47.44 -30.29
CA GLN A 20 -16.54 -47.65 -28.95
C GLN A 20 -15.10 -48.14 -29.03
N LEU A 21 -14.22 -47.50 -28.27
CA LEU A 21 -12.85 -47.91 -28.06
C LEU A 21 -12.83 -49.14 -27.15
N THR A 22 -12.28 -50.25 -27.62
CA THR A 22 -12.13 -51.48 -26.83
C THR A 22 -10.69 -51.60 -26.35
N ILE A 23 -10.52 -51.87 -25.06
CA ILE A 23 -9.22 -52.12 -24.45
C ILE A 23 -9.24 -53.52 -23.82
N ALA A 24 -8.27 -54.35 -24.15
CA ALA A 24 -8.14 -55.70 -23.66
C ALA A 24 -6.68 -56.04 -23.28
N GLY A 25 -6.50 -57.10 -22.51
CA GLY A 25 -5.19 -57.65 -22.20
C GLY A 25 -5.23 -58.68 -21.07
N THR A 26 -4.06 -59.17 -20.69
CA THR A 26 -3.85 -60.12 -19.59
C THR A 26 -2.82 -59.56 -18.62
N VAL A 27 -3.20 -59.35 -17.36
CA VAL A 27 -2.27 -58.93 -16.30
C VAL A 27 -1.59 -60.16 -15.70
N GLN A 28 -0.27 -60.14 -15.57
CA GLN A 28 0.54 -61.25 -15.04
C GLN A 28 1.64 -60.76 -14.09
N ASP A 29 2.12 -61.66 -13.25
CA ASP A 29 3.28 -61.44 -12.38
C ASP A 29 4.61 -61.50 -13.20
N THR A 30 5.70 -61.11 -12.56
CA THR A 30 7.10 -61.38 -12.90
C THR A 30 7.41 -62.86 -13.24
N THR A 31 6.53 -63.81 -12.88
CA THR A 31 6.63 -65.24 -13.27
C THR A 31 5.79 -65.56 -14.51
N PRO A 32 6.31 -66.24 -15.56
CA PRO A 32 5.66 -66.36 -16.88
C PRO A 32 4.32 -67.10 -16.97
N SER A 33 3.81 -67.70 -15.87
CA SER A 33 2.67 -68.62 -15.90
C SER A 33 1.52 -68.28 -14.95
N SER A 34 1.56 -67.18 -14.19
CA SER A 34 0.49 -66.80 -13.27
C SER A 34 -0.22 -65.50 -13.68
N GLY A 35 -1.47 -65.62 -14.14
CA GLY A 35 -2.35 -64.48 -14.35
C GLY A 35 -2.73 -63.84 -13.02
N LEU A 36 -2.67 -62.51 -12.93
CA LEU A 36 -2.99 -61.76 -11.71
C LEU A 36 -4.49 -61.49 -11.63
N LYS A 37 -5.17 -62.17 -10.71
CA LYS A 37 -6.58 -61.94 -10.40
C LYS A 37 -6.78 -60.63 -9.64
N ASN A 38 -7.88 -59.91 -9.93
CA ASN A 38 -8.28 -58.68 -9.24
C ASN A 38 -7.31 -57.49 -9.39
N ALA A 39 -6.46 -57.46 -10.42
CA ALA A 39 -5.82 -56.21 -10.82
C ALA A 39 -6.91 -55.24 -11.28
N VAL A 40 -6.83 -53.97 -10.89
CA VAL A 40 -7.78 -52.93 -11.25
C VAL A 40 -7.22 -52.18 -12.45
N ILE A 41 -8.04 -52.06 -13.50
CA ILE A 41 -7.71 -51.32 -14.71
C ILE A 41 -8.60 -50.07 -14.72
N LEU A 42 -7.99 -48.90 -14.60
CA LEU A 42 -8.66 -47.60 -14.57
C LEU A 42 -8.43 -46.89 -15.91
N ALA A 43 -9.47 -46.29 -16.49
CA ALA A 43 -9.33 -45.43 -17.66
C ALA A 43 -9.65 -43.98 -17.30
N VAL A 44 -8.63 -43.14 -17.31
CA VAL A 44 -8.71 -41.71 -17.00
C VAL A 44 -8.58 -40.91 -18.28
N ARG A 45 -9.55 -40.04 -18.58
CA ARG A 45 -9.51 -39.19 -19.77
C ARG A 45 -8.45 -38.10 -19.60
N LEU A 46 -7.55 -37.94 -20.58
CA LEU A 46 -6.43 -36.99 -20.47
C LEU A 46 -6.87 -35.52 -20.46
N LYS A 47 -7.99 -35.19 -21.13
CA LYS A 47 -8.45 -33.82 -21.29
C LYS A 47 -8.89 -33.14 -19.99
N ASP A 48 -9.54 -33.89 -19.10
CA ASP A 48 -10.18 -33.37 -17.88
C ASP A 48 -9.85 -34.20 -16.62
N SER A 49 -8.97 -35.19 -16.74
CA SER A 49 -8.56 -36.10 -15.66
C SER A 49 -9.73 -36.83 -14.98
N THR A 50 -10.85 -37.00 -15.67
CA THR A 50 -12.00 -37.73 -15.16
C THR A 50 -11.79 -39.24 -15.30
N LEU A 51 -12.09 -40.01 -14.25
CA LEU A 51 -12.20 -41.47 -14.35
C LEU A 51 -13.46 -41.80 -15.15
N VAL A 52 -13.28 -42.32 -16.36
CA VAL A 52 -14.39 -42.60 -17.28
C VAL A 52 -14.95 -44.00 -17.07
N ASN A 53 -14.09 -44.99 -16.83
CA ASN A 53 -14.51 -46.36 -16.53
C ASN A 53 -13.42 -47.13 -15.79
N TYR A 54 -13.77 -48.26 -15.20
CA TYR A 54 -12.82 -49.20 -14.61
C TYR A 54 -13.29 -50.65 -14.75
N THR A 55 -12.35 -51.59 -14.77
CA THR A 55 -12.64 -53.03 -14.72
C THR A 55 -11.64 -53.75 -13.83
N ARG A 56 -11.84 -55.05 -13.62
CA ARG A 56 -10.90 -55.91 -12.90
C ARG A 56 -10.52 -57.12 -13.74
N SER A 57 -9.28 -57.57 -13.59
CA SER A 57 -8.83 -58.82 -14.21
C SER A 57 -9.47 -60.05 -13.54
N ASN A 58 -9.80 -61.06 -14.35
CA ASN A 58 -10.39 -62.32 -13.89
C ASN A 58 -9.32 -63.28 -13.31
N ALA A 59 -9.71 -64.52 -12.97
CA ALA A 59 -8.81 -65.50 -12.37
C ALA A 59 -7.60 -65.88 -13.25
N GLN A 60 -7.69 -65.68 -14.56
CA GLN A 60 -6.63 -65.90 -15.54
C GLN A 60 -5.86 -64.61 -15.88
N GLY A 61 -6.15 -63.49 -15.19
CA GLY A 61 -5.54 -62.19 -15.45
C GLY A 61 -6.16 -61.40 -16.60
N LEU A 62 -7.14 -61.95 -17.31
CA LEU A 62 -7.76 -61.32 -18.47
C LEU A 62 -8.67 -60.16 -18.06
N TYR A 63 -8.59 -59.06 -18.81
CA TYR A 63 -9.49 -57.93 -18.69
C TYR A 63 -9.94 -57.45 -20.07
N LYS A 64 -11.16 -56.92 -20.13
CA LYS A 64 -11.71 -56.23 -21.29
C LYS A 64 -12.58 -55.08 -20.80
N MET A 65 -12.43 -53.91 -21.40
CA MET A 65 -13.25 -52.74 -21.12
C MET A 65 -13.55 -51.96 -22.39
N THR A 66 -14.69 -51.30 -22.39
CA THR A 66 -15.17 -50.52 -23.53
C THR A 66 -15.38 -49.07 -23.09
N LEU A 67 -14.92 -48.14 -23.92
CA LEU A 67 -14.81 -46.71 -23.64
C LEU A 67 -15.35 -45.91 -24.83
N PRO A 68 -15.84 -44.68 -24.62
CA PRO A 68 -16.07 -43.73 -25.72
C PRO A 68 -14.76 -43.45 -26.48
N LEU A 69 -14.81 -43.21 -27.80
CA LEU A 69 -13.63 -42.84 -28.59
C LEU A 69 -13.01 -41.52 -28.07
N ASP A 70 -11.83 -41.58 -27.44
CA ASP A 70 -11.09 -40.45 -26.88
C ASP A 70 -9.64 -40.88 -26.57
N THR A 71 -8.86 -40.01 -25.96
CA THR A 71 -7.51 -40.30 -25.45
C THR A 71 -7.51 -40.55 -23.94
N TYR A 72 -6.97 -41.70 -23.53
CA TYR A 72 -7.00 -42.18 -22.15
C TYR A 72 -5.61 -42.52 -21.60
N GLN A 73 -5.42 -42.27 -20.32
CA GLN A 73 -4.42 -42.92 -19.48
C GLN A 73 -5.05 -44.17 -18.87
N ILE A 74 -4.46 -45.33 -19.13
CA ILE A 74 -4.86 -46.62 -18.57
C ILE A 74 -3.91 -46.98 -17.45
N VAL A 75 -4.42 -47.08 -16.23
CA VAL A 75 -3.64 -47.44 -15.04
C VAL A 75 -4.02 -48.85 -14.61
N VAL A 76 -3.07 -49.76 -14.61
CA VAL A 76 -3.21 -51.13 -14.12
C VAL A 76 -2.53 -51.22 -12.76
N THR A 77 -3.31 -51.47 -11.71
CA THR A 77 -2.82 -51.51 -10.33
C THR A 77 -3.23 -52.82 -9.63
N HIS A 78 -2.42 -53.29 -8.70
CA HIS A 78 -2.72 -54.45 -7.88
C HIS A 78 -2.10 -54.30 -6.48
N THR A 79 -2.79 -54.79 -5.44
CA THR A 79 -2.41 -54.59 -4.03
C THR A 79 -0.95 -54.99 -3.71
N ASN A 80 -0.48 -56.07 -4.33
CA ASN A 80 0.83 -56.69 -4.06
C ASN A 80 1.93 -56.37 -5.10
N PHE A 81 1.62 -55.65 -6.17
CA PHE A 81 2.56 -55.34 -7.26
C PHE A 81 2.66 -53.82 -7.47
N GLY A 82 3.64 -53.37 -8.26
CA GLY A 82 3.72 -51.98 -8.71
C GLY A 82 2.70 -51.68 -9.80
N ASP A 83 2.33 -50.41 -9.95
CA ASP A 83 1.38 -49.95 -10.96
C ASP A 83 2.07 -49.84 -12.32
N GLN A 84 1.29 -50.00 -13.39
CA GLN A 84 1.74 -49.74 -14.75
C GLN A 84 0.76 -48.84 -15.49
N GLU A 85 1.29 -47.90 -16.26
CA GLU A 85 0.50 -46.90 -16.97
C GLU A 85 0.74 -46.99 -18.48
N TYR A 86 -0.34 -46.82 -19.25
CA TYR A 86 -0.33 -46.78 -20.71
C TYR A 86 -1.13 -45.59 -21.20
N TYR A 87 -0.74 -45.02 -22.35
CA TYR A 87 -1.48 -43.95 -23.00
C TYR A 87 -2.08 -44.45 -24.31
N VAL A 88 -3.39 -44.35 -24.44
CA VAL A 88 -4.17 -44.81 -25.59
C VAL A 88 -4.76 -43.61 -26.31
N PHE A 89 -4.43 -43.47 -27.59
CA PHE A 89 -4.95 -42.43 -28.47
C PHE A 89 -5.96 -43.07 -29.43
N GLY A 90 -7.22 -43.15 -28.99
CA GLY A 90 -8.29 -43.74 -29.81
C GLY A 90 -8.63 -42.87 -31.02
N SER A 91 -8.75 -43.50 -32.20
CA SER A 91 -9.21 -42.87 -33.43
C SER A 91 -10.15 -43.80 -34.20
N THR A 92 -10.82 -43.30 -35.24
CA THR A 92 -11.70 -44.12 -36.09
C THR A 92 -10.93 -45.23 -36.84
N GLU A 93 -9.62 -45.11 -36.97
CA GLU A 93 -8.72 -46.11 -37.55
C GLU A 93 -8.10 -47.03 -36.48
N ASN A 94 -8.01 -46.58 -35.22
CA ASN A 94 -7.46 -47.32 -34.08
C ASN A 94 -8.45 -47.29 -32.91
N TYR A 95 -9.41 -48.22 -32.93
CA TYR A 95 -10.48 -48.33 -31.92
C TYR A 95 -10.42 -49.63 -31.09
N GLU A 96 -9.41 -50.47 -31.30
CA GLU A 96 -9.17 -51.67 -30.50
C GLU A 96 -7.69 -51.72 -30.09
N PHE A 97 -7.45 -51.80 -28.78
CA PHE A 97 -6.11 -51.87 -28.20
C PHE A 97 -6.03 -53.12 -27.31
N ASP A 98 -5.28 -54.11 -27.77
CA ASP A 98 -4.91 -55.27 -26.96
C ASP A 98 -3.47 -55.09 -26.46
N PHE A 99 -3.31 -54.95 -25.14
CA PHE A 99 -2.02 -54.82 -24.49
C PHE A 99 -1.29 -56.16 -24.32
N GLY A 100 -1.87 -57.28 -24.79
CA GLY A 100 -1.29 -58.60 -24.70
C GLY A 100 -1.02 -58.98 -23.24
N LYS A 101 0.24 -59.20 -22.88
CA LYS A 101 0.66 -59.54 -21.52
C LYS A 101 1.24 -58.32 -20.81
N VAL A 102 0.49 -57.78 -19.85
CA VAL A 102 0.88 -56.68 -18.96
C VAL A 102 1.53 -57.26 -17.72
N GLN A 103 2.85 -57.13 -17.59
CA GLN A 103 3.61 -57.66 -16.46
C GLN A 103 3.79 -56.59 -15.38
N LEU A 104 3.17 -56.79 -14.22
CA LEU A 104 3.34 -55.86 -13.10
C LEU A 104 4.65 -56.16 -12.36
N PRO A 105 5.50 -55.16 -12.10
CA PRO A 105 6.73 -55.37 -11.37
C PRO A 105 6.45 -55.73 -9.91
N ASN A 106 7.30 -56.57 -9.31
CA ASN A 106 7.26 -56.82 -7.86
C ASN A 106 7.36 -55.51 -7.09
N LYS A 107 6.51 -55.36 -6.06
CA LYS A 107 6.53 -54.21 -5.15
C LYS A 107 7.77 -54.30 -4.26
N SER A 108 8.93 -53.89 -4.79
CA SER A 108 10.18 -53.86 -4.03
C SER A 108 10.07 -52.87 -2.88
N VAL A 109 9.96 -53.39 -1.66
CA VAL A 109 10.34 -52.67 -0.44
C VAL A 109 11.87 -52.62 -0.39
N ALA A 110 12.46 -51.84 -1.28
CA ALA A 110 13.82 -51.37 -1.07
C ALA A 110 13.69 -50.11 -0.22
N LEU A 111 14.11 -50.19 1.05
CA LEU A 111 14.53 -49.02 1.83
C LEU A 111 15.74 -48.39 1.11
N LYS A 112 15.46 -47.68 0.01
CA LYS A 112 16.38 -46.71 -0.55
C LYS A 112 16.45 -45.61 0.49
N GLU A 113 17.65 -45.48 1.06
CA GLU A 113 18.19 -44.23 1.58
C GLU A 113 17.41 -43.03 1.01
N VAL A 114 16.70 -42.35 1.90
CA VAL A 114 15.88 -41.19 1.56
C VAL A 114 16.82 -40.04 1.17
N LYS A 115 17.27 -40.04 -0.07
CA LYS A 115 17.45 -38.79 -0.80
C LYS A 115 16.08 -38.39 -1.31
N ILE A 116 15.42 -37.52 -0.56
CA ILE A 116 14.23 -36.80 -0.97
C ILE A 116 14.56 -36.02 -2.25
N TYR A 117 14.34 -36.63 -3.42
CA TYR A 117 13.94 -35.86 -4.59
C TYR A 117 12.43 -35.80 -4.54
N ALA A 118 11.90 -34.92 -3.68
CA ALA A 118 10.48 -34.62 -3.73
C ALA A 118 10.23 -33.95 -5.08
N PHE A 119 9.49 -34.61 -5.97
CA PHE A 119 8.55 -33.90 -6.83
C PHE A 119 7.51 -33.26 -5.90
N LYS A 120 7.94 -32.18 -5.25
CA LYS A 120 7.04 -31.26 -4.56
C LYS A 120 6.70 -30.28 -5.66
N ASP A 121 5.42 -30.24 -6.05
CA ASP A 121 4.96 -29.29 -7.05
C ASP A 121 5.59 -27.92 -6.77
N PRO A 122 6.10 -27.19 -7.80
CA PRO A 122 6.74 -25.88 -7.61
C PRO A 122 5.90 -24.91 -6.79
N VAL A 123 4.57 -25.12 -6.82
CA VAL A 123 3.56 -24.41 -6.04
C VAL A 123 2.58 -25.42 -5.46
N TYR A 124 2.33 -25.35 -4.16
CA TYR A 124 1.32 -26.18 -3.50
C TYR A 124 0.68 -25.42 -2.32
N TYR A 125 -0.50 -25.86 -1.91
CA TYR A 125 -1.13 -25.39 -0.69
C TYR A 125 -0.76 -26.31 0.49
N ASN A 126 -0.41 -25.71 1.61
CA ASN A 126 -0.26 -26.38 2.90
C ASN A 126 -1.27 -25.79 3.88
N GLY A 127 -2.46 -26.41 3.95
CA GLY A 127 -3.61 -25.80 4.62
C GLY A 127 -4.01 -24.49 3.91
N ASP A 128 -4.06 -23.40 4.68
CA ASP A 128 -4.40 -22.06 4.16
C ASP A 128 -3.17 -21.28 3.64
N THR A 129 -1.99 -21.91 3.59
CA THR A 129 -0.75 -21.28 3.13
C THR A 129 -0.42 -21.71 1.70
N LEU A 130 -0.23 -20.74 0.81
CA LEU A 130 0.32 -20.97 -0.52
C LEU A 130 1.85 -20.98 -0.45
N VAL A 131 2.47 -22.08 -0.84
CA VAL A 131 3.92 -22.28 -0.75
C VAL A 131 4.53 -22.39 -2.16
N TYR A 132 5.53 -21.55 -2.42
CA TYR A 132 6.38 -21.62 -3.59
C TYR A 132 7.76 -22.14 -3.21
N ILE A 133 8.28 -23.11 -3.94
CA ILE A 133 9.64 -23.59 -3.78
C ILE A 133 10.54 -22.70 -4.62
N ALA A 134 11.41 -21.93 -3.98
CA ALA A 134 12.20 -20.89 -4.67
C ALA A 134 13.06 -21.48 -5.79
N ASP A 135 13.71 -22.63 -5.54
CA ASP A 135 14.60 -23.30 -6.50
C ASP A 135 13.88 -23.89 -7.72
N SER A 136 12.54 -24.01 -7.67
CA SER A 136 11.75 -24.46 -8.82
C SER A 136 11.54 -23.37 -9.87
N PHE A 137 11.86 -22.12 -9.55
CA PHE A 137 11.73 -20.97 -10.45
C PHE A 137 13.12 -20.45 -10.83
N LYS A 138 13.48 -20.61 -12.10
CA LYS A 138 14.76 -20.11 -12.61
C LYS A 138 14.78 -18.58 -12.57
N VAL A 139 15.84 -18.04 -11.98
CA VAL A 139 16.15 -16.61 -11.95
C VAL A 139 17.60 -16.40 -12.35
N LYS A 140 17.94 -15.17 -12.77
CA LYS A 140 19.32 -14.80 -13.12
C LYS A 140 20.28 -15.01 -11.94
N PRO A 141 21.58 -15.27 -12.20
CA PRO A 141 22.60 -15.21 -11.16
C PRO A 141 22.55 -13.87 -10.41
N ASN A 142 22.57 -13.91 -9.07
CA ASN A 142 22.42 -12.74 -8.20
C ASN A 142 21.16 -11.88 -8.47
N ALA A 143 20.10 -12.50 -9.00
CA ALA A 143 18.75 -11.96 -8.95
C ALA A 143 18.36 -11.66 -7.51
N VAL A 144 17.64 -10.55 -7.33
CA VAL A 144 17.08 -10.21 -6.02
C VAL A 144 15.77 -10.97 -5.81
N ILE A 145 15.28 -11.05 -4.58
CA ILE A 145 14.02 -11.72 -4.28
C ILE A 145 12.88 -11.14 -5.12
N GLU A 146 12.84 -9.83 -5.38
CA GLU A 146 11.86 -9.21 -6.27
C GLU A 146 11.80 -9.87 -7.66
N ASP A 147 12.96 -10.19 -8.26
CA ASP A 147 13.03 -10.84 -9.56
C ASP A 147 12.42 -12.26 -9.48
N LEU A 148 12.66 -12.98 -8.39
CA LEU A 148 12.01 -14.27 -8.13
C LEU A 148 10.51 -14.12 -7.98
N LEU A 149 10.04 -13.15 -7.19
CA LEU A 149 8.63 -12.91 -6.94
C LEU A 149 7.86 -12.60 -8.22
N LYS A 150 8.46 -11.88 -9.17
CA LYS A 150 7.87 -11.65 -10.51
C LYS A 150 7.67 -12.94 -11.31
N LYS A 151 8.44 -14.00 -11.03
CA LYS A 151 8.29 -15.33 -11.64
C LYS A 151 7.28 -16.22 -10.94
N LEU A 152 6.87 -15.88 -9.72
CA LEU A 152 5.92 -16.69 -8.97
C LEU A 152 4.49 -16.45 -9.48
N PRO A 153 3.74 -17.51 -9.85
CA PRO A 153 2.40 -17.34 -10.40
C PRO A 153 1.47 -16.72 -9.36
N GLY A 154 0.77 -15.65 -9.74
CA GLY A 154 -0.14 -14.94 -8.83
C GLY A 154 0.51 -13.90 -7.96
N ILE A 155 1.82 -13.72 -8.06
CA ILE A 155 2.52 -12.60 -7.42
C ILE A 155 2.81 -11.55 -8.49
N GLN A 156 2.52 -10.30 -8.15
CA GLN A 156 2.81 -9.14 -8.96
C GLN A 156 3.68 -8.21 -8.14
N VAL A 157 4.72 -7.68 -8.77
CA VAL A 157 5.51 -6.62 -8.19
C VAL A 157 5.44 -5.42 -9.12
N ASP A 158 4.94 -4.30 -8.62
CA ASP A 158 4.86 -3.07 -9.40
C ASP A 158 6.22 -2.36 -9.50
N LYS A 159 6.28 -1.24 -10.23
CA LYS A 159 7.51 -0.47 -10.43
C LYS A 159 8.09 0.10 -9.12
N ASP A 160 7.24 0.30 -8.12
CA ASP A 160 7.65 0.81 -6.82
C ASP A 160 8.09 -0.33 -5.87
N GLY A 161 7.98 -1.59 -6.30
CA GLY A 161 8.33 -2.78 -5.54
C GLY A 161 7.21 -3.29 -4.63
N LYS A 162 5.99 -2.72 -4.70
CA LYS A 162 4.86 -3.21 -3.92
C LYS A 162 4.41 -4.55 -4.47
N ILE A 163 4.13 -5.46 -3.54
CA ILE A 163 3.85 -6.85 -3.85
C ILE A 163 2.34 -7.07 -3.70
N LYS A 164 1.71 -7.62 -4.72
CA LYS A 164 0.36 -8.17 -4.65
C LYS A 164 0.42 -9.67 -4.83
N ALA A 165 -0.26 -10.41 -3.96
CA ALA A 165 -0.50 -11.83 -4.15
C ALA A 165 -1.99 -12.08 -4.35
N GLN A 166 -2.35 -12.70 -5.48
CA GLN A 166 -3.73 -13.04 -5.84
C GLN A 166 -4.64 -11.80 -5.94
N GLY A 167 -4.09 -10.69 -6.46
CA GLY A 167 -4.77 -9.40 -6.60
C GLY A 167 -4.83 -8.53 -5.33
N LYS A 168 -4.53 -9.10 -4.16
CA LYS A 168 -4.49 -8.39 -2.87
C LYS A 168 -3.06 -7.94 -2.55
N ALA A 169 -2.90 -6.74 -1.99
CA ALA A 169 -1.60 -6.29 -1.49
C ALA A 169 -1.09 -7.20 -0.37
N ILE A 170 0.23 -7.45 -0.34
CA ILE A 170 0.90 -8.05 0.81
C ILE A 170 1.06 -6.96 1.87
N ASP A 171 0.48 -7.16 3.03
CA ASP A 171 0.50 -6.19 4.13
C ASP A 171 1.79 -6.30 4.97
N LYS A 172 2.42 -7.49 5.03
CA LYS A 172 3.65 -7.72 5.80
C LYS A 172 4.56 -8.77 5.15
N VAL A 173 5.87 -8.51 5.13
CA VAL A 173 6.90 -9.51 4.78
C VAL A 173 7.70 -9.91 6.00
N LEU A 174 7.90 -11.22 6.16
CA LEU A 174 8.72 -11.81 7.21
C LEU A 174 9.93 -12.53 6.61
N ILE A 175 11.01 -12.65 7.39
CA ILE A 175 12.16 -13.48 7.04
C ILE A 175 12.39 -14.50 8.13
N ASP A 176 12.22 -15.78 7.80
CA ASP A 176 12.19 -16.88 8.76
C ASP A 176 11.17 -16.64 9.90
N GLY A 177 10.03 -16.03 9.57
CA GLY A 177 8.98 -15.67 10.52
C GLY A 177 9.28 -14.45 11.40
N ASP A 178 10.41 -13.77 11.19
CA ASP A 178 10.77 -12.54 11.92
C ASP A 178 10.51 -11.29 11.07
N GLU A 179 10.06 -10.22 11.72
CA GLU A 179 10.00 -8.89 11.11
C GLU A 179 11.44 -8.42 10.81
N PHE A 180 11.74 -8.18 9.54
CA PHE A 180 13.04 -7.73 9.07
C PHE A 180 12.83 -6.55 8.13
N PHE A 181 13.36 -5.37 8.50
CA PHE A 181 13.11 -4.07 7.84
C PHE A 181 11.70 -3.47 7.98
N GLY A 182 11.02 -3.71 9.10
CA GLY A 182 9.73 -3.06 9.39
C GLY A 182 8.54 -3.78 8.77
N THR A 183 7.49 -3.03 8.43
CA THR A 183 6.24 -3.58 7.90
C THR A 183 6.21 -3.69 6.37
N ASP A 184 7.13 -3.05 5.64
CA ASP A 184 7.06 -2.99 4.19
C ASP A 184 7.87 -4.09 3.48
N PRO A 185 7.24 -4.86 2.56
CA PRO A 185 7.91 -5.84 1.70
C PRO A 185 9.16 -5.36 0.95
N THR A 186 9.21 -4.11 0.49
CA THR A 186 10.10 -3.69 -0.60
C THR A 186 11.57 -3.74 -0.23
N ILE A 187 11.93 -3.42 1.02
CA ILE A 187 13.33 -3.33 1.45
C ILE A 187 13.97 -4.72 1.46
N ALA A 188 13.26 -5.72 1.98
CA ALA A 188 13.74 -7.10 1.96
C ALA A 188 13.86 -7.62 0.53
N THR A 189 12.80 -7.44 -0.28
CA THR A 189 12.71 -8.10 -1.58
C THR A 189 13.62 -7.48 -2.65
N LYS A 190 13.88 -6.17 -2.60
CA LYS A 190 14.80 -5.47 -3.50
C LYS A 190 16.28 -5.75 -3.23
N ASN A 191 16.63 -6.21 -2.03
CA ASN A 191 18.02 -6.21 -1.56
C ASN A 191 18.56 -7.59 -1.17
N LEU A 192 17.71 -8.57 -0.93
CA LEU A 192 18.13 -9.95 -0.67
C LEU A 192 18.28 -10.72 -1.97
N ASN A 193 19.27 -11.61 -2.04
CA ASN A 193 19.47 -12.47 -3.20
C ASN A 193 18.46 -13.62 -3.19
N ALA A 194 17.84 -13.90 -4.34
CA ALA A 194 16.87 -14.97 -4.51
C ALA A 194 17.45 -16.36 -4.18
N ASN A 195 18.73 -16.60 -4.46
CA ASN A 195 19.39 -17.88 -4.20
C ASN A 195 19.52 -18.25 -2.70
N THR A 196 19.32 -17.28 -1.81
CA THR A 196 19.32 -17.49 -0.36
C THR A 196 17.99 -18.00 0.17
N LEU A 197 16.92 -17.95 -0.63
CA LEU A 197 15.59 -18.42 -0.27
C LEU A 197 15.41 -19.91 -0.54
N GLU A 198 14.76 -20.58 0.38
CA GLU A 198 14.27 -21.95 0.25
C GLU A 198 12.82 -21.96 -0.23
N THR A 199 11.94 -21.21 0.45
CA THR A 199 10.52 -21.12 0.09
C THR A 199 9.96 -19.72 0.29
N VAL A 200 8.95 -19.36 -0.49
CA VAL A 200 8.10 -18.19 -0.30
C VAL A 200 6.72 -18.68 0.12
N GLN A 201 6.22 -18.20 1.26
CA GLN A 201 4.93 -18.62 1.81
C GLN A 201 4.00 -17.43 1.88
N VAL A 202 2.80 -17.54 1.32
CA VAL A 202 1.76 -16.50 1.39
C VAL A 202 0.56 -17.05 2.14
N TYR A 203 0.19 -16.41 3.24
CA TYR A 203 -0.94 -16.82 4.08
C TYR A 203 -1.63 -15.61 4.72
N GLU A 204 -2.86 -15.81 5.17
CA GLU A 204 -3.58 -14.80 5.95
C GLU A 204 -3.29 -15.01 7.45
N LYS A 205 -2.92 -13.93 8.14
CA LYS A 205 -2.72 -13.93 9.60
C LYS A 205 -3.75 -13.00 10.23
N LYS A 206 -4.29 -13.39 11.39
CA LYS A 206 -5.08 -12.47 12.22
C LYS A 206 -4.25 -11.21 12.50
N ASN A 207 -4.82 -10.05 12.19
CA ASN A 207 -4.22 -8.78 12.53
C ASN A 207 -4.29 -8.61 14.05
N GLU A 208 -3.14 -8.76 14.71
CA GLU A 208 -3.05 -8.68 16.17
C GLU A 208 -3.31 -7.26 16.70
N ASP A 209 -3.19 -6.27 15.82
CA ASP A 209 -3.29 -4.83 16.12
C ASP A 209 -4.59 -4.22 15.53
N ALA A 210 -5.47 -5.04 14.94
CA ALA A 210 -6.76 -4.57 14.43
C ALA A 210 -7.64 -3.99 15.55
N SER A 211 -8.04 -2.72 15.35
CA SER A 211 -9.11 -2.09 16.12
C SER A 211 -10.48 -2.49 15.55
N ALA A 212 -11.44 -2.77 16.42
CA ALA A 212 -12.80 -3.22 16.07
C ALA A 212 -13.61 -2.27 15.16
N ASP A 213 -13.15 -1.03 14.94
CA ASP A 213 -13.91 0.01 14.24
C ASP A 213 -13.49 0.22 12.78
N VAL A 214 -12.23 -0.09 12.40
CA VAL A 214 -11.66 0.35 11.11
C VAL A 214 -10.65 -0.64 10.49
N GLY A 215 -10.21 -1.67 11.22
CA GLY A 215 -9.10 -2.52 10.75
C GLY A 215 -9.53 -3.83 10.08
N LYS A 216 -8.79 -4.24 9.04
CA LYS A 216 -8.90 -5.59 8.49
C LYS A 216 -8.57 -6.62 9.58
N GLU A 217 -9.49 -7.53 9.89
CA GLU A 217 -9.27 -8.58 10.89
C GLU A 217 -8.13 -9.55 10.47
N THR A 218 -7.88 -9.66 9.17
CA THR A 218 -6.85 -10.52 8.57
C THR A 218 -5.94 -9.69 7.67
N ILE A 219 -4.62 -9.87 7.82
CA ILE A 219 -3.59 -9.32 6.95
C ILE A 219 -2.96 -10.42 6.10
N LYS A 220 -2.58 -10.10 4.86
CA LYS A 220 -1.79 -10.98 3.99
C LYS A 220 -0.32 -10.87 4.33
N VAL A 221 0.26 -11.99 4.74
CA VAL A 221 1.67 -12.11 5.11
C VAL A 221 2.42 -12.93 4.07
N MET A 222 3.60 -12.45 3.67
CA MET A 222 4.56 -13.20 2.86
C MET A 222 5.80 -13.51 3.70
N ASP A 223 6.01 -14.79 4.03
CA ASP A 223 7.18 -15.25 4.77
C ASP A 223 8.23 -15.83 3.82
N LEU A 224 9.42 -15.24 3.85
CA LEU A 224 10.58 -15.56 3.04
C LEU A 224 11.51 -16.47 3.86
N LYS A 225 11.45 -17.78 3.64
CA LYS A 225 12.28 -18.75 4.37
C LYS A 225 13.67 -18.83 3.75
N LEU A 226 14.70 -18.64 4.56
CA LEU A 226 16.10 -18.71 4.11
C LEU A 226 16.64 -20.15 4.21
N LYS A 227 17.48 -20.52 3.25
CA LYS A 227 18.30 -21.74 3.31
C LYS A 227 19.22 -21.71 4.53
N ASP A 228 19.55 -22.87 5.09
CA ASP A 228 20.43 -22.95 6.27
C ASP A 228 21.82 -22.34 6.06
N SER A 229 22.35 -22.43 4.82
CA SER A 229 23.59 -21.77 4.45
C SER A 229 23.50 -20.24 4.56
N ALA A 230 22.31 -19.65 4.38
CA ALA A 230 22.08 -18.20 4.38
C ALA A 230 21.84 -17.63 5.79
N LYS A 231 21.61 -18.49 6.78
CA LYS A 231 21.46 -18.11 8.19
C LYS A 231 22.81 -17.78 8.88
N LYS A 232 23.93 -17.98 8.19
CA LYS A 232 25.30 -17.69 8.66
C LYS A 232 26.08 -16.98 7.55
N GLY A 233 26.36 -15.69 7.72
CA GLY A 233 27.13 -14.94 6.73
C GLY A 233 26.90 -13.44 6.76
N TYR A 234 27.48 -12.76 5.79
CA TYR A 234 27.24 -11.34 5.52
C TYR A 234 26.92 -11.13 4.05
N PHE A 235 26.06 -10.17 3.78
CA PHE A 235 25.73 -9.76 2.42
C PHE A 235 25.35 -8.28 2.41
N GLY A 236 25.44 -7.66 1.26
CA GLY A 236 25.13 -6.24 1.15
C GLY A 236 25.24 -5.71 -0.25
N LYS A 237 24.93 -4.43 -0.36
CA LYS A 237 24.96 -3.64 -1.58
C LYS A 237 25.59 -2.29 -1.27
N VAL A 238 26.52 -1.87 -2.10
CA VAL A 238 27.06 -0.51 -2.13
C VAL A 238 26.84 0.04 -3.51
N SER A 239 26.29 1.25 -3.63
CA SER A 239 26.18 1.94 -4.91
C SER A 239 26.50 3.41 -4.78
N ALA A 240 27.01 3.95 -5.88
CA ALA A 240 27.27 5.36 -6.06
C ALA A 240 26.97 5.72 -7.51
N ALA A 241 26.28 6.81 -7.74
CA ALA A 241 26.01 7.36 -9.06
C ALA A 241 26.13 8.87 -9.02
N SER A 242 26.67 9.47 -10.07
CA SER A 242 26.81 10.93 -10.18
C SER A 242 26.87 11.39 -11.63
N ASP A 243 26.48 12.64 -11.86
CA ASP A 243 26.76 13.40 -13.09
C ASP A 243 28.11 14.14 -13.03
N VAL A 244 28.87 13.99 -11.93
CA VAL A 244 30.15 14.67 -11.63
C VAL A 244 30.01 16.20 -11.48
N GLN A 245 28.79 16.72 -11.41
CA GLN A 245 28.51 18.16 -11.30
C GLN A 245 27.57 18.46 -10.15
N LYS A 246 26.28 18.15 -10.32
CA LYS A 246 25.21 18.60 -9.43
C LYS A 246 24.50 17.44 -8.77
N PHE A 247 24.24 16.36 -9.50
CA PHE A 247 23.40 15.26 -9.05
C PHE A 247 24.23 14.06 -8.60
N TYR A 248 23.85 13.49 -7.46
CA TYR A 248 24.45 12.29 -6.91
C TYR A 248 23.44 11.42 -6.18
N GLU A 249 23.73 10.14 -6.17
CA GLU A 249 23.02 9.10 -5.43
C GLU A 249 24.05 8.16 -4.84
N GLY A 250 23.99 7.92 -3.53
CA GLY A 250 24.88 7.03 -2.82
C GLY A 250 24.07 6.16 -1.87
N SER A 251 24.39 4.88 -1.80
CA SER A 251 23.71 3.97 -0.90
C SER A 251 24.57 2.81 -0.42
N VAL A 252 24.32 2.38 0.81
CA VAL A 252 25.02 1.31 1.50
C VAL A 252 24.00 0.52 2.28
N LEU A 253 24.01 -0.79 2.11
CA LEU A 253 23.26 -1.74 2.91
C LEU A 253 24.18 -2.90 3.28
N LEU A 254 24.46 -3.07 4.56
CA LEU A 254 25.28 -4.16 5.07
C LEU A 254 24.43 -5.03 5.99
N ASN A 255 24.43 -6.34 5.81
CA ASN A 255 23.70 -7.29 6.64
C ASN A 255 24.64 -8.38 7.14
N LYS A 256 24.46 -8.81 8.39
CA LYS A 256 25.19 -9.91 9.02
C LYS A 256 24.24 -10.80 9.78
N PHE A 257 24.21 -12.09 9.43
CA PHE A 257 23.41 -13.12 10.08
C PHE A 257 24.30 -14.13 10.80
N LYS A 258 23.95 -14.42 12.05
CA LYS A 258 24.57 -15.45 12.89
C LYS A 258 23.46 -16.19 13.65
N ASN A 259 22.86 -17.19 13.00
CA ASN A 259 21.74 -17.98 13.53
C ASN A 259 20.55 -17.09 13.94
N LYS A 260 20.39 -16.88 15.25
CA LYS A 260 19.31 -16.11 15.89
C LYS A 260 19.58 -14.62 15.98
N GLN A 261 20.79 -14.18 15.62
CA GLN A 261 21.21 -12.78 15.62
C GLN A 261 21.27 -12.25 14.18
N LYS A 262 20.61 -11.12 13.94
CA LYS A 262 20.55 -10.41 12.66
C LYS A 262 20.89 -8.94 12.89
N ILE A 263 21.89 -8.44 12.16
CA ILE A 263 22.33 -7.03 12.22
C ILE A 263 22.28 -6.44 10.82
N SER A 264 21.75 -5.23 10.68
CA SER A 264 21.71 -4.49 9.42
C SER A 264 22.13 -3.04 9.59
N LEU A 265 22.93 -2.52 8.66
CA LEU A 265 23.36 -1.13 8.57
C LEU A 265 22.86 -0.50 7.26
N MET A 266 22.05 0.54 7.46
CA MET A 266 21.53 1.56 6.54
C MET A 266 22.43 2.76 6.23
N GLY A 267 22.71 3.11 4.97
CA GLY A 267 23.11 4.47 4.59
C GLY A 267 22.60 4.89 3.20
N ILE A 268 22.03 6.08 3.06
CA ILE A 268 21.58 6.68 1.79
C ILE A 268 21.92 8.17 1.80
N SER A 269 22.46 8.67 0.69
CA SER A 269 22.71 10.10 0.46
C SER A 269 22.34 10.44 -0.98
N THR A 270 21.39 11.33 -1.21
CA THR A 270 20.93 11.68 -2.56
C THR A 270 20.43 13.12 -2.65
N ASN A 271 20.50 13.71 -3.82
CA ASN A 271 19.81 14.96 -4.16
C ASN A 271 19.00 14.88 -5.46
N THR A 272 18.57 13.67 -5.81
CA THR A 272 17.69 13.37 -6.94
C THR A 272 16.38 12.79 -6.42
N PRO A 273 15.26 12.91 -7.17
CA PRO A 273 13.98 12.33 -6.77
C PRO A 273 13.93 10.79 -6.91
N LYS A 274 14.93 10.19 -7.59
CA LYS A 274 14.95 8.77 -7.98
C LYS A 274 16.27 8.10 -7.53
N GLY A 275 16.46 7.90 -6.23
CA GLY A 275 17.55 7.03 -5.75
C GLY A 275 17.25 5.54 -5.99
N GLU A 276 18.29 4.70 -6.02
CA GLU A 276 18.13 3.22 -6.01
C GLU A 276 17.31 2.70 -4.80
N PHE A 277 17.22 3.50 -3.75
CA PHE A 277 16.23 3.39 -2.68
C PHE A 277 15.22 4.52 -2.88
N GLY A 278 13.95 4.19 -3.09
CA GLY A 278 12.90 5.22 -3.21
C GLY A 278 12.71 6.00 -1.91
N TYR A 279 12.23 7.24 -1.98
CA TYR A 279 11.84 8.03 -0.80
C TYR A 279 10.79 7.31 0.09
N SER A 280 9.95 6.47 -0.50
CA SER A 280 9.04 5.58 0.21
C SER A 280 9.77 4.50 0.99
N ASP A 281 10.77 3.86 0.39
CA ASP A 281 11.61 2.82 1.02
C ASP A 281 12.44 3.44 2.16
N MET A 282 12.82 4.72 2.00
CA MET A 282 13.56 5.50 2.97
C MET A 282 12.80 5.69 4.29
N SER A 283 11.49 5.95 4.28
CA SER A 283 10.70 6.14 5.51
C SER A 283 10.47 4.86 6.34
N LYS A 284 10.78 3.68 5.79
CA LYS A 284 10.30 2.38 6.28
C LYS A 284 11.39 1.50 6.90
N PHE A 285 12.64 1.96 6.90
CA PHE A 285 13.73 1.23 7.54
C PHE A 285 13.63 1.24 9.07
N GLY A 286 13.61 0.05 9.67
CA GLY A 286 13.54 -0.15 11.12
C GLY A 286 12.15 -0.59 11.57
N LEU A 287 11.96 -0.76 12.88
CA LEU A 287 10.63 -0.97 13.45
C LEU A 287 9.79 0.29 13.22
N ASN A 288 8.60 0.12 12.66
CA ASN A 288 7.55 1.13 12.77
C ASN A 288 6.80 0.87 14.09
N THR A 289 7.03 1.70 15.09
CA THR A 289 6.38 1.63 16.41
C THR A 289 5.32 2.70 16.57
N ASN A 290 4.70 3.18 15.48
CA ASN A 290 3.64 4.19 15.53
C ASN A 290 2.64 3.86 16.66
N MET A 291 2.61 4.73 17.67
CA MET A 291 1.90 4.49 18.94
C MET A 291 0.44 4.94 18.92
N PHE A 292 0.01 5.51 17.80
CA PHE A 292 -1.36 5.98 17.57
C PHE A 292 -2.05 5.08 16.54
N GLU A 293 -2.03 3.77 16.79
CA GLU A 293 -2.79 2.72 16.08
C GLU A 293 -4.29 2.81 16.40
N GLY A 294 -4.92 3.92 16.01
CA GLY A 294 -6.37 4.13 16.12
C GLY A 294 -6.97 4.87 14.92
N ASN A 295 -6.16 5.17 13.90
CA ASN A 295 -6.58 5.89 12.71
C ASN A 295 -6.06 5.15 11.47
N ASP A 296 -6.66 3.99 11.18
CA ASP A 296 -6.33 3.10 10.05
C ASP A 296 -6.63 3.72 8.65
N GLY A 297 -6.90 5.02 8.60
CA GLY A 297 -7.03 5.81 7.37
C GLY A 297 -5.90 6.82 7.13
N ASN A 298 -4.92 6.95 8.05
CA ASN A 298 -3.90 8.01 7.98
C ASN A 298 -2.44 7.52 8.02
N GLU A 299 -2.20 6.22 7.81
CA GLU A 299 -0.85 5.65 7.64
C GLU A 299 -0.07 6.16 6.42
N TYR A 300 -0.66 7.09 5.67
CA TYR A 300 -0.02 7.73 4.53
C TYR A 300 0.59 9.12 4.82
N ASN A 301 0.36 9.79 5.95
CA ASN A 301 0.57 11.25 6.01
C ASN A 301 1.74 11.82 6.83
N MET A 302 2.79 11.04 7.15
CA MET A 302 4.05 11.65 7.65
C MET A 302 5.18 11.70 6.60
N TYR A 303 5.17 10.82 5.60
CA TYR A 303 6.11 10.85 4.45
C TYR A 303 5.56 10.16 3.17
N GLY A 304 4.25 9.90 3.06
CA GLY A 304 3.67 9.06 2.00
C GLY A 304 2.53 9.65 1.17
N GLY A 305 1.82 10.68 1.63
CA GLY A 305 0.62 11.19 0.97
C GLY A 305 1.04 12.01 -0.22
N ASN A 306 1.01 11.43 -1.44
CA ASN A 306 1.39 12.09 -2.70
C ASN A 306 2.45 13.17 -2.42
N VAL A 307 3.53 12.77 -1.75
CA VAL A 307 4.48 13.75 -1.23
C VAL A 307 4.90 14.55 -2.44
N GLY A 308 4.92 15.88 -2.30
CA GLY A 308 5.43 16.81 -3.29
C GLY A 308 6.93 16.61 -3.58
N ILE A 309 7.37 15.38 -3.82
CA ILE A 309 8.66 14.99 -4.39
C ILE A 309 8.68 15.35 -5.87
N ASN A 310 7.50 15.55 -6.48
CA ASN A 310 7.38 16.27 -7.75
C ASN A 310 7.45 17.79 -7.57
N ASN A 311 7.70 18.33 -6.37
CA ASN A 311 7.73 19.78 -6.14
C ASN A 311 9.02 20.12 -5.38
N GLY A 312 10.00 20.67 -6.08
CA GLY A 312 11.26 21.13 -5.50
C GLY A 312 12.47 20.25 -5.74
N ILE A 313 13.61 20.71 -5.22
CA ILE A 313 14.93 20.06 -5.33
C ILE A 313 15.26 19.49 -3.95
N PRO A 314 15.18 18.16 -3.77
CA PRO A 314 15.45 17.54 -2.49
C PRO A 314 16.96 17.29 -2.30
N ARG A 315 17.41 17.25 -1.05
CA ARG A 315 18.66 16.68 -0.61
C ARG A 315 18.37 15.86 0.64
N THR A 316 18.85 14.64 0.71
CA THR A 316 18.51 13.75 1.80
C THR A 316 19.69 12.88 2.20
N LEU A 317 19.90 12.78 3.51
CA LEU A 317 20.86 11.90 4.14
C LEU A 317 20.09 11.07 5.17
N LYS A 318 20.07 9.74 5.00
CA LYS A 318 19.47 8.82 5.97
C LYS A 318 20.45 7.71 6.31
N THR A 319 20.55 7.38 7.58
CA THR A 319 21.32 6.22 8.05
C THR A 319 20.58 5.56 9.19
N GLY A 320 20.85 4.28 9.40
CA GLY A 320 20.33 3.61 10.57
C GLY A 320 20.93 2.24 10.80
N LEU A 321 20.71 1.74 12.01
CA LEU A 321 21.16 0.44 12.46
C LEU A 321 19.93 -0.35 12.93
N PHE A 322 19.86 -1.61 12.53
CA PHE A 322 18.83 -2.56 12.96
C PHE A 322 19.51 -3.77 13.59
N TYR A 323 18.98 -4.18 14.74
CA TYR A 323 19.46 -5.32 15.52
C TYR A 323 18.26 -6.16 15.92
N ASN A 324 18.33 -7.46 15.66
CA ASN A 324 17.33 -8.44 16.07
C ASN A 324 18.04 -9.67 16.64
N GLU A 325 17.65 -10.10 17.83
CA GLU A 325 18.19 -11.29 18.46
C GLU A 325 17.12 -12.07 19.22
N LYS A 326 17.06 -13.39 18.98
CA LYS A 326 16.32 -14.33 19.82
C LYS A 326 17.25 -14.97 20.84
N TYR A 327 17.25 -14.44 22.07
CA TYR A 327 18.07 -14.97 23.17
C TYR A 327 17.68 -16.40 23.55
N SER A 328 16.38 -16.73 23.46
CA SER A 328 15.86 -18.07 23.78
C SER A 328 14.68 -18.42 22.85
N THR A 329 13.99 -19.54 23.09
CA THR A 329 12.70 -19.83 22.46
C THR A 329 11.55 -18.98 23.02
N LYS A 330 11.79 -18.31 24.16
CA LYS A 330 10.81 -17.49 24.89
C LYS A 330 11.07 -15.99 24.78
N SER A 331 12.30 -15.57 24.47
CA SER A 331 12.72 -14.17 24.57
C SER A 331 13.31 -13.67 23.26
N ALA A 332 12.85 -12.51 22.79
CA ALA A 332 13.37 -11.84 21.61
C ALA A 332 13.47 -10.33 21.83
N LEU A 333 14.54 -9.73 21.31
CA LEU A 333 14.75 -8.29 21.30
C LEU A 333 14.96 -7.83 19.86
N THR A 334 14.27 -6.77 19.49
CA THR A 334 14.54 -6.01 18.28
C THR A 334 14.76 -4.55 18.65
N ALA A 335 15.76 -3.92 18.07
CA ALA A 335 16.08 -2.52 18.29
C ALA A 335 16.53 -1.89 16.97
N ASN A 336 16.17 -0.63 16.75
CA ASN A 336 16.72 0.15 15.66
C ASN A 336 16.93 1.60 16.05
N TYR A 337 17.94 2.17 15.42
CA TYR A 337 18.24 3.59 15.46
C TYR A 337 18.25 4.11 14.02
N SER A 338 17.66 5.27 13.78
CA SER A 338 17.78 5.95 12.49
C SER A 338 17.97 7.45 12.65
N TYR A 339 18.83 8.01 11.80
CA TYR A 339 19.01 9.44 11.60
C TYR A 339 18.54 9.80 10.19
N ASN A 340 17.75 10.86 10.07
CA ASN A 340 17.25 11.38 8.81
C ASN A 340 17.45 12.89 8.75
N GLU A 341 18.13 13.39 7.72
CA GLU A 341 18.20 14.80 7.36
C GLU A 341 17.58 14.98 5.98
N SER A 342 16.60 15.85 5.88
CA SER A 342 15.95 16.22 4.62
C SER A 342 15.97 17.73 4.45
N LEU A 343 16.55 18.20 3.35
CA LEU A 343 16.49 19.57 2.89
C LEU A 343 15.68 19.61 1.60
N LEU A 344 14.59 20.37 1.59
CA LEU A 344 13.76 20.56 0.41
C LEU A 344 13.73 22.04 0.05
N LYS A 345 14.08 22.36 -1.20
CA LYS A 345 13.96 23.71 -1.78
C LYS A 345 12.87 23.73 -2.83
N THR A 346 11.80 24.47 -2.59
CA THR A 346 10.68 24.63 -3.51
C THR A 346 10.65 26.04 -4.07
N GLY A 347 10.37 26.13 -5.38
CA GLY A 347 10.01 27.37 -6.04
C GLY A 347 8.69 27.13 -6.75
N GLU A 348 7.69 27.95 -6.45
CA GLU A 348 6.32 27.75 -6.94
C GLU A 348 5.76 29.05 -7.50
N GLU A 349 4.99 28.92 -8.58
CA GLU A 349 4.12 29.97 -9.11
C GLU A 349 2.69 29.44 -9.09
N VAL A 350 1.81 30.12 -8.35
CA VAL A 350 0.41 29.74 -8.18
C VAL A 350 -0.48 30.86 -8.71
N ASN A 351 -1.29 30.57 -9.71
CA ASN A 351 -2.28 31.49 -10.25
C ASN A 351 -3.67 31.03 -9.83
N THR A 352 -4.36 31.83 -9.02
CA THR A 352 -5.71 31.51 -8.53
C THR A 352 -6.72 32.52 -9.04
N GLN A 353 -7.77 32.04 -9.68
CA GLN A 353 -8.93 32.83 -10.09
C GLN A 353 -10.04 32.62 -9.06
N TYR A 354 -10.58 33.70 -8.52
CA TYR A 354 -11.69 33.68 -7.56
C TYR A 354 -12.99 34.08 -8.26
N PHE A 355 -14.04 33.29 -8.02
CA PHE A 355 -15.37 33.50 -8.56
C PHE A 355 -16.34 33.81 -7.42
N LEU A 356 -16.61 35.08 -7.14
CA LEU A 356 -17.59 35.49 -6.13
C LEU A 356 -18.91 35.83 -6.82
N THR A 357 -19.98 35.96 -6.02
CA THR A 357 -21.32 36.30 -6.53
C THR A 357 -21.37 37.69 -7.16
N ASP A 358 -20.48 38.59 -6.76
CA ASP A 358 -20.45 40.01 -7.12
C ASP A 358 -19.21 40.41 -7.93
N THR A 359 -18.09 39.71 -7.75
CA THR A 359 -16.79 40.10 -8.31
C THR A 359 -15.91 38.90 -8.66
N ASN A 360 -15.06 39.06 -9.67
CA ASN A 360 -14.00 38.09 -9.99
C ASN A 360 -12.66 38.80 -9.91
N TYR A 361 -11.65 38.13 -9.37
CA TYR A 361 -10.28 38.63 -9.36
C TYR A 361 -9.28 37.48 -9.45
N VAL A 362 -8.02 37.81 -9.72
CA VAL A 362 -6.94 36.84 -9.86
C VAL A 362 -5.86 37.14 -8.83
N SER A 363 -5.30 36.12 -8.20
CA SER A 363 -4.07 36.25 -7.41
C SER A 363 -2.96 35.42 -8.03
N LYS A 364 -1.82 36.04 -8.29
CA LYS A 364 -0.58 35.37 -8.68
C LYS A 364 0.39 35.37 -7.51
N ILE A 365 0.74 34.18 -7.04
CA ILE A 365 1.68 33.95 -5.95
C ILE A 365 2.98 33.43 -6.56
N THR A 366 4.10 34.04 -6.20
CA THR A 366 5.44 33.48 -6.43
C THR A 366 6.05 33.21 -5.07
N SER A 367 6.48 31.98 -4.80
CA SER A 367 7.08 31.64 -3.51
C SER A 367 8.33 30.79 -3.64
N VAL A 368 9.28 31.02 -2.73
CA VAL A 368 10.46 30.19 -2.52
C VAL A 368 10.45 29.70 -1.08
N ASN A 369 10.45 28.39 -0.87
CA ASN A 369 10.54 27.82 0.47
C ASN A 369 11.76 26.91 0.58
N THR A 370 12.41 26.93 1.75
CA THR A 370 13.47 26.01 2.14
C THR A 370 13.08 25.40 3.47
N GLN A 371 12.97 24.06 3.50
CA GLN A 371 12.67 23.31 4.71
C GLN A 371 13.84 22.36 5.00
N LEU A 372 14.43 22.47 6.18
CA LEU A 372 15.40 21.52 6.72
C LEU A 372 14.77 20.79 7.89
N SER A 373 14.71 19.46 7.83
CA SER A 373 14.24 18.61 8.91
C SER A 373 15.33 17.60 9.27
N LYS A 374 15.66 17.49 10.56
CA LYS A 374 16.55 16.47 11.11
C LYS A 374 15.79 15.67 12.14
N GLN A 375 15.91 14.34 12.09
CA GLN A 375 15.19 13.44 12.96
C GLN A 375 16.07 12.30 13.43
N HIS A 376 16.04 12.04 14.73
CA HIS A 376 16.56 10.82 15.34
C HIS A 376 15.38 9.97 15.82
N VAL A 377 15.42 8.67 15.56
CA VAL A 377 14.41 7.72 16.05
C VAL A 377 15.11 6.52 16.65
N VAL A 378 14.70 6.13 17.85
CA VAL A 378 15.11 4.90 18.54
C VAL A 378 13.86 4.11 18.86
N ASN A 379 13.75 2.90 18.32
CA ASN A 379 12.65 2.00 18.59
C ASN A 379 13.18 0.69 19.15
N MET A 380 12.48 0.11 20.11
CA MET A 380 12.75 -1.23 20.59
C MET A 380 11.46 -2.03 20.68
N LYS A 381 11.59 -3.35 20.59
CA LYS A 381 10.52 -4.32 20.80
C LYS A 381 11.11 -5.50 21.54
N TYR A 382 10.64 -5.72 22.75
CA TYR A 382 10.98 -6.88 23.56
C TYR A 382 9.75 -7.77 23.69
N THR A 383 9.91 -9.05 23.38
CA THR A 383 8.85 -10.05 23.51
C THR A 383 9.33 -11.17 24.43
N GLN A 384 8.51 -11.52 25.41
CA GLN A 384 8.76 -12.56 26.39
C GLN A 384 7.55 -13.47 26.54
N LYS A 385 7.72 -14.76 26.24
CA LYS A 385 6.77 -15.82 26.60
C LYS A 385 6.99 -16.17 28.06
N LEU A 386 6.04 -15.82 28.92
CA LEU A 386 6.09 -16.14 30.34
C LEU A 386 5.84 -17.64 30.55
N ASP A 387 4.90 -18.20 29.79
CA ASP A 387 4.57 -19.62 29.72
C ASP A 387 4.12 -20.01 28.28
N SER A 388 3.44 -21.15 28.09
CA SER A 388 2.94 -21.60 26.77
C SER A 388 1.72 -20.83 26.26
N LEU A 389 1.06 -20.06 27.12
CA LEU A 389 -0.22 -19.40 26.91
C LEU A 389 -0.13 -17.87 27.03
N THR A 390 0.89 -17.36 27.70
CA THR A 390 1.05 -15.95 28.08
C THR A 390 2.28 -15.32 27.43
N GLU A 391 2.07 -14.23 26.71
CA GLU A 391 3.11 -13.44 26.06
C GLU A 391 3.04 -11.97 26.52
N LEU A 392 4.20 -11.43 26.88
CA LEU A 392 4.44 -10.03 27.20
C LEU A 392 5.20 -9.37 26.06
N GLU A 393 4.75 -8.20 25.63
CA GLU A 393 5.39 -7.37 24.62
C GLU A 393 5.57 -5.95 25.14
N ILE A 394 6.78 -5.40 25.01
CA ILE A 394 7.14 -4.04 25.42
C ILE A 394 7.77 -3.34 24.22
N LYS A 395 7.20 -2.20 23.81
CA LYS A 395 7.61 -1.42 22.64
C LYS A 395 7.85 0.05 23.03
N PRO A 396 9.05 0.42 23.50
CA PRO A 396 9.40 1.83 23.68
C PRO A 396 9.85 2.44 22.34
N SER A 397 9.55 3.73 22.18
CA SER A 397 9.89 4.52 21.00
C SER A 397 10.24 5.94 21.45
N VAL A 398 11.32 6.47 20.90
CA VAL A 398 11.77 7.85 21.12
C VAL A 398 12.09 8.47 19.77
N SER A 399 11.54 9.65 19.50
CA SER A 399 11.91 10.47 18.36
C SER A 399 12.28 11.88 18.81
N TYR A 400 13.27 12.46 18.17
CA TYR A 400 13.67 13.86 18.35
C TYR A 400 13.76 14.53 17.00
N ASN A 401 13.12 15.68 16.86
CA ASN A 401 12.97 16.41 15.60
C ASN A 401 13.51 17.82 15.75
N LEU A 402 14.24 18.28 14.75
CA LEU A 402 14.67 19.65 14.56
C LEU A 402 14.19 20.10 13.19
N ASN A 403 13.42 21.18 13.13
CA ASN A 403 12.92 21.73 11.88
C ASN A 403 13.31 23.20 11.76
N GLN A 404 13.77 23.57 10.57
CA GLN A 404 14.04 24.95 10.19
C GLN A 404 13.33 25.21 8.87
N GLY A 405 12.59 26.30 8.81
CA GLY A 405 11.82 26.72 7.64
C GLY A 405 12.11 28.17 7.30
N TYR A 406 12.32 28.43 6.02
CA TYR A 406 12.35 29.76 5.44
C TYR A 406 11.35 29.80 4.29
N GLY A 407 10.48 30.79 4.26
CA GLY A 407 9.53 31.01 3.19
C GLY A 407 9.54 32.47 2.78
N ASP A 408 9.63 32.72 1.49
CA ASP A 408 9.43 34.03 0.88
C ASP A 408 8.29 33.92 -0.12
N ASN A 409 7.28 34.78 0.02
CA ASN A 409 6.07 34.75 -0.78
C ASN A 409 5.71 36.16 -1.24
N ASN A 410 5.52 36.31 -2.54
CA ASN A 410 4.98 37.50 -3.16
C ASN A 410 3.61 37.19 -3.76
N THR A 411 2.55 37.80 -3.24
CA THR A 411 1.19 37.67 -3.75
C THR A 411 0.74 38.95 -4.46
N ALA A 412 0.60 38.89 -5.78
CA ALA A 412 0.04 39.95 -6.61
C ALA A 412 -1.46 39.70 -6.85
N PHE A 413 -2.31 40.63 -6.42
CA PHE A 413 -3.75 40.64 -6.68
C PHE A 413 -4.04 41.50 -7.91
N LEU A 414 -4.61 40.87 -8.91
CA LEU A 414 -4.86 41.40 -10.24
C LEU A 414 -6.37 41.46 -10.49
N THR A 415 -6.80 42.53 -11.15
CA THR A 415 -8.16 42.65 -11.69
C THR A 415 -8.35 41.70 -12.89
N THR A 416 -9.60 41.50 -13.34
CA THR A 416 -9.90 40.70 -14.55
C THR A 416 -9.24 41.24 -15.82
N THR A 417 -8.89 42.53 -15.86
CA THR A 417 -8.12 43.16 -16.96
C THR A 417 -6.61 43.09 -16.73
N ASN A 418 -6.14 42.23 -15.84
CA ASN A 418 -4.72 42.01 -15.52
C ASN A 418 -3.97 43.24 -14.96
N LYS A 419 -4.69 44.19 -14.35
CA LYS A 419 -4.08 45.33 -13.65
C LYS A 419 -3.79 44.97 -12.20
N LEU A 420 -2.57 45.26 -11.73
CA LEU A 420 -2.16 45.09 -10.34
C LEU A 420 -2.90 46.06 -9.43
N ASN A 421 -3.64 45.53 -8.46
CA ASN A 421 -4.37 46.29 -7.46
C ASN A 421 -3.62 46.28 -6.12
N ARG A 422 -3.10 45.11 -5.71
CA ARG A 422 -2.41 44.94 -4.43
C ARG A 422 -1.25 43.97 -4.60
N ASN A 423 -0.16 44.23 -3.89
CA ASN A 423 0.96 43.30 -3.77
C ASN A 423 1.34 43.09 -2.31
N THR A 424 1.38 41.84 -1.87
CA THR A 424 1.73 41.46 -0.50
C THR A 424 3.01 40.65 -0.51
N LEU A 425 4.03 41.13 0.19
CA LEU A 425 5.27 40.40 0.44
C LEU A 425 5.17 39.76 1.82
N VAL A 426 5.58 38.50 1.95
CA VAL A 426 5.56 37.74 3.21
C VAL A 426 6.86 36.97 3.32
N ASN A 427 7.65 37.28 4.35
CA ASN A 427 8.81 36.51 4.77
C ASN A 427 8.49 35.79 6.08
N ASN A 428 8.71 34.48 6.11
CA ASN A 428 8.52 33.65 7.27
C ASN A 428 9.81 32.89 7.56
N THR A 429 10.31 33.02 8.79
CA THR A 429 11.36 32.14 9.31
C THR A 429 10.81 31.37 10.49
N SER A 430 11.17 30.11 10.60
CA SER A 430 10.71 29.25 11.69
C SER A 430 11.79 28.27 12.09
N ASN A 431 11.94 28.08 13.39
CA ASN A 431 12.81 27.07 14.00
C ASN A 431 11.98 26.34 15.05
N SER A 432 12.02 25.02 15.05
CA SER A 432 11.36 24.22 16.09
C SER A 432 12.17 22.99 16.44
N SER A 433 12.02 22.57 17.69
CA SER A 433 12.59 21.35 18.23
C SER A 433 11.54 20.65 19.07
N GLY A 434 11.49 19.33 18.99
CA GLY A 434 10.53 18.57 19.76
C GLY A 434 10.92 17.11 19.89
N TYR A 435 10.41 16.47 20.93
CA TYR A 435 10.55 15.03 21.13
C TYR A 435 9.20 14.37 21.28
N ASN A 436 9.13 13.11 20.85
CA ASN A 436 8.03 12.22 21.20
C ASN A 436 8.63 10.98 21.84
N VAL A 437 8.16 10.65 23.03
CA VAL A 437 8.51 9.43 23.76
C VAL A 437 7.23 8.66 23.97
N GLY A 438 7.26 7.35 23.77
CA GLY A 438 6.19 6.54 24.28
C GLY A 438 6.57 5.09 24.46
N THR A 439 5.76 4.41 25.25
CA THR A 439 5.92 2.99 25.55
C THR A 439 4.57 2.30 25.51
N SER A 440 4.51 1.20 24.75
CA SER A 440 3.36 0.29 24.75
C SER A 440 3.75 -1.00 25.46
N VAL A 441 2.96 -1.41 26.43
CA VAL A 441 3.06 -2.70 27.11
C VAL A 441 1.80 -3.49 26.81
N ARG A 442 1.96 -4.70 26.27
CA ARG A 442 0.86 -5.60 25.96
C ARG A 442 1.09 -6.95 26.61
N ILE A 443 0.09 -7.45 27.32
CA ILE A 443 0.04 -8.84 27.76
C ILE A 443 -1.11 -9.55 27.03
N LYS A 444 -0.80 -10.72 26.49
CA LYS A 444 -1.77 -11.60 25.84
C LYS A 444 -1.76 -12.93 26.56
N HIS A 445 -2.91 -13.39 26.99
CA HIS A 445 -3.11 -14.69 27.62
C HIS A 445 -4.16 -15.49 26.84
N ASN A 446 -3.74 -16.58 26.23
CA ASN A 446 -4.65 -17.56 25.64
C ASN A 446 -5.07 -18.54 26.73
N PHE A 447 -6.33 -18.92 26.80
CA PHE A 447 -6.76 -19.93 27.76
C PHE A 447 -6.69 -21.33 27.13
N MET A 448 -6.71 -22.36 27.97
CA MET A 448 -6.75 -23.76 27.52
C MET A 448 -7.97 -24.06 26.63
N LYS A 449 -9.08 -23.33 26.82
CA LYS A 449 -10.23 -23.37 25.91
C LYS A 449 -9.82 -22.70 24.60
N ALA A 450 -9.79 -23.48 23.52
CA ALA A 450 -9.41 -22.99 22.18
C ALA A 450 -10.19 -21.73 21.80
N ASN A 451 -9.48 -20.73 21.24
CA ASN A 451 -9.99 -19.42 20.84
C ASN A 451 -10.52 -18.51 21.97
N ARG A 452 -10.33 -18.89 23.25
CA ARG A 452 -10.54 -17.97 24.38
C ARG A 452 -9.26 -17.21 24.63
N GLU A 453 -9.34 -15.90 24.65
CA GLU A 453 -8.17 -15.01 24.75
C GLU A 453 -8.51 -13.78 25.59
N PHE A 454 -7.57 -13.38 26.43
CA PHE A 454 -7.56 -12.09 27.10
C PHE A 454 -6.34 -11.29 26.64
N ARG A 455 -6.54 -10.00 26.35
CA ARG A 455 -5.44 -9.06 26.08
C ARG A 455 -5.62 -7.82 26.94
N ALA A 456 -4.51 -7.30 27.44
CA ALA A 456 -4.44 -5.97 28.00
C ALA A 456 -3.29 -5.20 27.35
N LYS A 457 -3.54 -3.97 26.91
CA LYS A 457 -2.55 -3.06 26.35
C LYS A 457 -2.62 -1.76 27.13
N TYR A 458 -1.47 -1.28 27.57
CA TYR A 458 -1.31 0.06 28.14
C TYR A 458 -0.31 0.82 27.30
N THR A 459 -0.64 2.05 26.94
CA THR A 459 0.20 2.92 26.13
C THR A 459 0.33 4.28 26.80
N ILE A 460 1.56 4.72 26.98
CA ILE A 460 1.88 6.09 27.40
C ILE A 460 2.60 6.80 26.25
N GLY A 461 2.17 8.01 25.94
CA GLY A 461 2.79 8.88 24.94
C GLY A 461 3.00 10.27 25.52
N ILE A 462 4.19 10.81 25.30
CA ILE A 462 4.61 12.15 25.72
C ILE A 462 5.16 12.84 24.47
N ALA A 463 4.60 13.98 24.14
CA ALA A 463 5.04 14.83 23.05
C ALA A 463 5.36 16.22 23.62
N ASN A 464 6.47 16.79 23.20
CA ASN A 464 6.81 18.18 23.49
C ASN A 464 7.37 18.81 22.22
N ASN A 465 6.95 20.04 21.95
CA ASN A 465 7.46 20.81 20.84
C ASN A 465 7.55 22.28 21.24
N GLU A 466 8.71 22.86 20.97
CA GLU A 466 9.01 24.26 21.12
C GLU A 466 9.34 24.84 19.74
N GLY A 467 8.83 26.03 19.46
CA GLY A 467 8.99 26.67 18.17
C GLY A 467 9.04 28.18 18.30
N LYS A 468 9.87 28.78 17.46
CA LYS A 468 9.95 30.22 17.27
C LYS A 468 9.76 30.51 15.79
N SER A 469 8.88 31.45 15.47
CA SER A 469 8.72 31.94 14.10
C SER A 469 8.71 33.46 14.05
N ILE A 470 9.30 34.02 12.99
CA ILE A 470 9.23 35.44 12.67
C ILE A 470 8.44 35.57 11.37
N LEU A 471 7.37 36.38 11.42
CA LEU A 471 6.53 36.74 10.29
C LEU A 471 6.74 38.22 9.98
N GLN A 472 7.24 38.50 8.79
CA GLN A 472 7.35 39.85 8.24
C GLN A 472 6.46 39.93 7.00
N SER A 473 5.60 40.94 6.94
CA SER A 473 4.78 41.18 5.76
C SER A 473 4.61 42.66 5.50
N SER A 474 4.63 43.04 4.23
CA SER A 474 4.29 44.38 3.77
C SER A 474 3.23 44.31 2.69
N ASN A 475 2.27 45.23 2.76
CA ASN A 475 1.18 45.31 1.80
C ASN A 475 1.17 46.64 1.06
N ASN A 476 1.38 46.57 -0.26
CA ASN A 476 1.45 47.72 -1.15
C ASN A 476 0.18 47.76 -2.01
N ASN A 477 -0.62 48.81 -1.84
CA ASN A 477 -1.81 49.04 -2.66
C ASN A 477 -1.48 50.00 -3.81
N PHE A 478 -1.99 49.71 -5.00
CA PHE A 478 -1.76 50.46 -6.22
C PHE A 478 -3.08 51.08 -6.71
N ASN A 479 -3.23 52.40 -6.53
CA ASN A 479 -4.34 53.16 -7.09
C ASN A 479 -3.79 54.10 -8.15
N ASN A 480 -4.04 53.80 -9.44
CA ASN A 480 -3.78 54.51 -10.73
C ASN A 480 -2.64 55.56 -10.90
N THR A 481 -2.05 56.15 -9.86
CA THR A 481 -0.89 57.05 -9.88
C THR A 481 -0.07 57.07 -8.56
N THR A 482 -0.48 56.40 -7.47
CA THR A 482 0.26 56.38 -6.18
C THR A 482 0.35 54.99 -5.57
N VAL A 483 1.52 54.68 -4.97
CA VAL A 483 1.75 53.47 -4.16
C VAL A 483 1.58 53.84 -2.69
N THR A 484 0.61 53.26 -2.02
CA THR A 484 0.45 53.43 -0.57
C THR A 484 0.84 52.13 0.12
N VAL A 485 1.90 52.17 0.94
CA VAL A 485 2.22 51.08 1.87
C VAL A 485 1.19 51.15 2.99
N SER A 486 0.31 50.16 3.06
CA SER A 486 -0.90 50.23 3.90
C SER A 486 -0.77 49.52 5.23
N ASN A 487 0.05 48.47 5.30
CA ASN A 487 0.19 47.68 6.52
C ASN A 487 1.55 46.95 6.52
N ILE A 488 2.28 47.06 7.63
CA ILE A 488 3.51 46.31 7.89
C ILE A 488 3.26 45.44 9.11
N ILE A 489 3.38 44.13 8.94
CA ILE A 489 3.35 43.16 10.02
C ILE A 489 4.79 42.75 10.26
N ASN A 490 5.29 42.89 11.49
CA ASN A 490 6.56 42.33 11.91
C ASN A 490 6.37 41.71 13.29
N GLN A 491 6.31 40.38 13.34
CA GLN A 491 5.85 39.63 14.51
C GLN A 491 6.78 38.47 14.82
N GLN A 492 7.03 38.26 16.11
CA GLN A 492 7.67 37.07 16.64
C GLN A 492 6.61 36.24 17.38
N LYS A 493 6.50 34.96 17.03
CA LYS A 493 5.64 33.99 17.73
C LYS A 493 6.53 32.94 18.40
N ASN A 494 6.35 32.78 19.69
CA ASN A 494 6.95 31.69 20.46
C ASN A 494 5.84 30.72 20.83
N ASN A 495 5.98 29.46 20.42
CA ASN A 495 5.01 28.41 20.63
C ASN A 495 5.66 27.31 21.45
N THR A 496 5.09 26.97 22.60
CA THR A 496 5.40 25.74 23.32
C THR A 496 4.13 24.90 23.37
N SER A 497 4.31 23.59 23.21
CA SER A 497 3.21 22.66 23.30
C SER A 497 3.71 21.38 23.94
N ALA A 498 2.94 20.84 24.87
CA ALA A 498 3.22 19.56 25.49
C ALA A 498 1.94 18.74 25.49
N SER A 499 2.06 17.42 25.36
CA SER A 499 0.92 16.52 25.44
C SER A 499 1.35 15.20 26.08
N THR A 500 0.61 14.78 27.09
CA THR A 500 0.77 13.47 27.73
C THR A 500 -0.53 12.70 27.55
N SER A 501 -0.44 11.49 27.01
CA SER A 501 -1.57 10.60 26.77
C SER A 501 -1.35 9.26 27.45
N HIS A 502 -2.37 8.79 28.16
CA HIS A 502 -2.45 7.47 28.76
C HIS A 502 -3.62 6.74 28.12
N SER A 503 -3.39 5.55 27.59
CA SER A 503 -4.44 4.72 26.97
C SER A 503 -4.38 3.31 27.52
N GLY A 504 -5.48 2.85 28.12
CA GLY A 504 -5.67 1.50 28.61
C GLY A 504 -6.71 0.78 27.75
N MET A 505 -6.41 -0.44 27.34
CA MET A 505 -7.30 -1.25 26.53
C MET A 505 -7.34 -2.69 27.04
N LEU A 506 -8.55 -3.23 27.18
CA LEU A 506 -8.82 -4.60 27.58
C LEU A 506 -9.65 -5.28 26.50
N TRP A 507 -9.27 -6.50 26.11
CA TRP A 507 -10.04 -7.35 25.22
C TRP A 507 -10.28 -8.70 25.87
N TYR A 508 -11.50 -9.20 25.77
CA TYR A 508 -11.84 -10.55 26.18
C TYR A 508 -12.68 -11.22 25.09
N VAL A 509 -12.22 -12.38 24.62
CA VAL A 509 -12.92 -13.18 23.62
C VAL A 509 -13.40 -14.47 24.28
N GLU A 510 -14.72 -14.64 24.33
CA GLU A 510 -15.37 -15.85 24.81
C GLU A 510 -15.92 -16.69 23.64
N PRO A 511 -15.35 -17.87 23.35
CA PRO A 511 -15.91 -18.78 22.37
C PRO A 511 -17.13 -19.51 22.95
N LEU A 512 -18.32 -19.18 22.45
CA LEU A 512 -19.56 -19.88 22.81
C LEU A 512 -19.54 -21.32 22.28
N ASN A 513 -19.00 -21.52 21.07
CA ASN A 513 -18.71 -22.82 20.47
C ASN A 513 -17.63 -22.67 19.38
N LYS A 514 -17.37 -23.72 18.59
CA LYS A 514 -16.34 -23.69 17.52
C LYS A 514 -16.56 -22.60 16.47
N LYS A 515 -17.80 -22.15 16.26
CA LYS A 515 -18.18 -21.18 15.22
C LYS A 515 -18.55 -19.81 15.78
N ASN A 516 -19.01 -19.73 17.03
CA ASN A 516 -19.60 -18.52 17.62
C ASN A 516 -18.70 -18.00 18.73
N LYS A 517 -18.41 -16.70 18.73
CA LYS A 517 -17.60 -16.00 19.75
C LYS A 517 -18.25 -14.67 20.10
N LEU A 518 -18.05 -14.24 21.34
CA LEU A 518 -18.33 -12.88 21.78
C LEU A 518 -17.00 -12.20 22.11
N GLU A 519 -16.80 -10.99 21.61
CA GLU A 519 -15.66 -10.15 21.92
C GLU A 519 -16.14 -8.92 22.68
N PHE A 520 -15.54 -8.69 23.83
CA PHE A 520 -15.74 -7.51 24.67
C PHE A 520 -14.46 -6.70 24.63
N LYS A 521 -14.57 -5.40 24.33
CA LYS A 521 -13.44 -4.48 24.38
C LYS A 521 -13.79 -3.24 25.19
N LEU A 522 -12.93 -2.90 26.15
CA LEU A 522 -12.96 -1.66 26.93
C LEU A 522 -11.71 -0.85 26.58
N GLU A 523 -11.88 0.44 26.36
CA GLU A 523 -10.82 1.37 26.02
C GLU A 523 -11.04 2.68 26.77
N ASP A 524 -10.01 3.16 27.46
CA ASP A 524 -10.03 4.43 28.15
C ASP A 524 -8.77 5.20 27.83
N THR A 525 -8.93 6.45 27.38
CA THR A 525 -7.81 7.32 26.99
C THR A 525 -7.93 8.67 27.66
N TYR A 526 -6.94 9.02 28.47
CA TYR A 526 -6.75 10.33 29.07
C TYR A 526 -5.65 11.08 28.32
N THR A 527 -5.93 12.29 27.86
CA THR A 527 -4.96 13.19 27.24
C THR A 527 -4.95 14.53 27.97
N LEU A 528 -3.78 14.95 28.44
CA LEU A 528 -3.52 16.31 28.91
C LEU A 528 -2.65 16.99 27.85
N SER A 529 -3.09 18.13 27.33
CA SER A 529 -2.34 18.92 26.37
C SER A 529 -2.27 20.38 26.82
N THR A 530 -1.08 20.97 26.74
CA THR A 530 -0.85 22.39 26.95
C THR A 530 -0.34 23.02 25.66
N GLN A 531 -0.75 24.26 25.42
CA GLN A 531 -0.29 25.06 24.30
C GLN A 531 -0.16 26.50 24.75
N ASP A 532 1.04 27.03 24.75
CA ASP A 532 1.31 28.45 24.97
C ASP A 532 1.86 29.04 23.68
N ARG A 533 1.14 30.02 23.15
CA ARG A 533 1.56 30.83 22.02
C ARG A 533 1.59 32.28 22.45
N THR A 534 2.79 32.84 22.52
CA THR A 534 3.00 34.27 22.74
C THR A 534 3.37 34.95 21.42
N THR A 535 2.62 35.97 21.02
CA THR A 535 2.88 36.76 19.82
C THR A 535 3.26 38.18 20.19
N LEU A 536 4.42 38.64 19.72
CA LEU A 536 4.96 39.98 19.98
C LEU A 536 5.11 40.74 18.67
N ASN A 537 4.59 41.97 18.59
CA ASN A 537 4.88 42.88 17.48
C ASN A 537 6.23 43.58 17.71
N SER A 538 6.87 44.00 16.62
CA SER A 538 8.12 44.76 16.68
C SER A 538 7.88 46.26 16.86
N ILE A 539 8.54 46.86 17.86
CA ILE A 539 8.66 48.31 18.08
C ILE A 539 10.14 48.66 18.06
N ASN A 540 10.55 49.63 17.23
CA ASN A 540 11.94 50.08 17.08
C ASN A 540 12.96 48.94 16.79
N GLY A 541 12.51 47.84 16.17
CA GLY A 541 13.34 46.68 15.85
C GLY A 541 13.37 45.60 16.95
N GLU A 542 12.77 45.84 18.12
CA GLU A 542 12.66 44.87 19.21
C GLU A 542 11.24 44.31 19.32
N TYR A 543 11.10 43.03 19.69
CA TYR A 543 9.79 42.38 19.84
C TYR A 543 9.29 42.51 21.28
N THR A 544 8.67 43.64 21.63
CA THR A 544 8.27 43.98 23.00
C THR A 544 6.76 44.15 23.19
N GLU A 545 6.01 44.44 22.14
CA GLU A 545 4.57 44.70 22.25
C GLU A 545 3.76 43.40 22.14
N LEU A 546 3.03 43.04 23.20
CA LEU A 546 2.19 41.85 23.20
C LEU A 546 0.97 42.03 22.28
N ASN A 547 0.80 41.13 21.32
CA ASN A 547 -0.41 41.05 20.52
C ASN A 547 -1.43 40.13 21.19
N ALA A 548 -2.35 40.71 21.97
CA ALA A 548 -3.34 39.96 22.75
C ALA A 548 -4.31 39.13 21.88
N LEU A 549 -4.59 39.54 20.64
CA LEU A 549 -5.53 38.82 19.74
C LEU A 549 -4.93 37.54 19.13
N LEU A 550 -3.61 37.47 19.05
CA LEU A 550 -2.87 36.34 18.48
C LEU A 550 -2.21 35.47 19.56
N THR A 551 -2.09 35.99 20.79
CA THR A 551 -1.56 35.29 21.95
C THR A 551 -2.62 34.38 22.57
N ASN A 552 -2.23 33.17 22.95
CA ASN A 552 -3.10 32.26 23.68
C ASN A 552 -2.31 31.32 24.59
N ASN A 553 -2.96 30.83 25.64
CA ASN A 553 -2.41 29.79 26.52
C ASN A 553 -3.55 28.86 26.90
N PHE A 554 -3.51 27.61 26.47
CA PHE A 554 -4.56 26.64 26.67
C PHE A 554 -4.06 25.41 27.42
N GLU A 555 -4.83 24.98 28.41
CA GLU A 555 -4.73 23.65 29.02
C GLU A 555 -5.98 22.85 28.65
N THR A 556 -5.80 21.68 28.04
CA THR A 556 -6.90 20.81 27.63
C THR A 556 -6.77 19.44 28.27
N LYS A 557 -7.81 19.03 29.00
CA LYS A 557 -8.00 17.69 29.53
C LYS A 557 -9.06 16.98 28.71
N ARG A 558 -8.72 15.81 28.17
CA ARG A 558 -9.63 14.98 27.39
C ARG A 558 -9.68 13.57 27.94
N VAL A 559 -10.88 13.04 28.14
CA VAL A 559 -11.13 11.63 28.47
C VAL A 559 -12.00 11.03 27.38
N VAL A 560 -11.57 9.90 26.83
CA VAL A 560 -12.35 9.11 25.88
C VAL A 560 -12.53 7.72 26.46
N SER A 561 -13.75 7.38 26.86
CA SER A 561 -14.09 6.06 27.40
C SER A 561 -14.98 5.35 26.41
N LYS A 562 -14.66 4.11 26.07
CA LYS A 562 -15.35 3.33 25.05
C LYS A 562 -15.50 1.88 25.49
N ALA A 563 -16.72 1.36 25.38
CA ALA A 563 -17.05 -0.03 25.64
C ALA A 563 -17.73 -0.62 24.40
N SER A 564 -17.33 -1.83 24.01
CA SER A 564 -17.82 -2.46 22.78
C SER A 564 -18.07 -3.94 22.96
N VAL A 565 -19.11 -4.41 22.27
CA VAL A 565 -19.49 -5.82 22.20
C VAL A 565 -19.63 -6.20 20.73
N LEU A 566 -18.96 -7.28 20.33
CA LEU A 566 -18.92 -7.77 18.97
C LEU A 566 -19.20 -9.27 18.97
N TYR A 567 -20.28 -9.68 18.31
CA TYR A 567 -20.56 -11.08 18.04
C TYR A 567 -19.83 -11.50 16.77
N LYS A 568 -19.18 -12.66 16.80
CA LYS A 568 -18.45 -13.22 15.66
C LYS A 568 -18.92 -14.64 15.36
N PHE A 569 -19.39 -14.86 14.14
CA PHE A 569 -19.66 -16.17 13.57
C PHE A 569 -18.63 -16.47 12.47
N ASP A 570 -17.77 -17.46 12.71
CA ASP A 570 -16.71 -17.85 11.79
C ASP A 570 -16.84 -19.32 11.38
N THR A 571 -16.81 -19.57 10.08
CA THR A 571 -16.70 -20.89 9.46
C THR A 571 -15.73 -20.81 8.28
N LYS A 572 -15.38 -21.94 7.64
CA LYS A 572 -14.53 -21.92 6.44
C LYS A 572 -15.14 -21.08 5.28
N LYS A 573 -16.47 -21.03 5.16
CA LYS A 573 -17.17 -20.35 4.06
C LYS A 573 -17.78 -18.99 4.41
N GLN A 574 -18.16 -18.78 5.66
CA GLN A 574 -18.92 -17.62 6.11
C GLN A 574 -18.28 -17.02 7.34
N HIS A 575 -18.06 -15.71 7.30
CA HIS A 575 -17.69 -14.88 8.44
C HIS A 575 -18.74 -13.79 8.57
N PHE A 576 -19.35 -13.68 9.74
CA PHE A 576 -20.36 -12.69 10.03
C PHE A 576 -20.10 -12.08 11.40
N HIS A 577 -19.74 -10.81 11.42
CA HIS A 577 -19.46 -10.08 12.65
C HIS A 577 -20.40 -8.89 12.74
N PHE A 578 -21.00 -8.68 13.91
CA PHE A 578 -21.81 -7.49 14.14
C PHE A 578 -21.76 -7.10 15.61
N GLY A 579 -21.83 -5.80 15.86
CA GLY A 579 -21.64 -5.28 17.20
C GLY A 579 -21.88 -3.80 17.27
N SER A 580 -21.63 -3.25 18.45
CA SER A 580 -21.67 -1.82 18.65
C SER A 580 -20.73 -1.41 19.77
N ALA A 581 -20.23 -0.19 19.68
CA ALA A 581 -19.53 0.47 20.78
C ALA A 581 -20.35 1.64 21.32
N VAL A 582 -20.37 1.79 22.63
CA VAL A 582 -20.77 3.04 23.28
C VAL A 582 -19.50 3.81 23.63
N ARG A 583 -19.46 5.08 23.26
CA ARG A 583 -18.31 5.96 23.50
C ARG A 583 -18.79 7.23 24.19
N ASN A 584 -18.08 7.62 25.24
CA ASN A 584 -18.18 8.93 25.88
C ASN A 584 -16.87 9.71 25.63
N VAL A 585 -17.01 11.00 25.34
CA VAL A 585 -15.89 11.94 25.21
C VAL A 585 -16.14 13.14 26.08
N MET A 586 -15.24 13.40 27.02
CA MET A 586 -15.23 14.60 27.83
C MET A 586 -14.01 15.44 27.45
N VAL A 587 -14.23 16.72 27.15
CA VAL A 587 -13.17 17.71 26.90
C VAL A 587 -13.40 18.89 27.82
N ASN A 588 -12.36 19.30 28.54
CA ASN A 588 -12.32 20.55 29.28
C ASN A 588 -11.06 21.32 28.85
N SER A 589 -11.25 22.42 28.13
CA SER A 589 -10.17 23.28 27.65
C SER A 589 -10.30 24.66 28.26
N THR A 590 -9.28 25.07 29.02
CA THR A 590 -9.23 26.38 29.69
C THR A 590 -8.21 27.26 28.99
N ASN A 591 -8.62 28.47 28.60
CA ASN A 591 -7.70 29.53 28.18
C ASN A 591 -7.20 30.27 29.43
N LEU A 592 -5.92 30.12 29.75
CA LEU A 592 -5.30 30.73 30.92
C LEU A 592 -5.04 32.24 30.77
N VAL A 593 -5.15 32.80 29.55
CA VAL A 593 -4.99 34.25 29.32
C VAL A 593 -6.23 35.03 29.74
N ASN A 594 -7.43 34.52 29.45
CA ASN A 594 -8.70 35.22 29.68
C ASN A 594 -9.70 34.41 30.55
N ASN A 595 -9.28 33.27 31.08
CA ASN A 595 -10.08 32.35 31.91
C ASN A 595 -11.37 31.82 31.26
N THR A 596 -11.46 31.75 29.93
CA THR A 596 -12.59 31.12 29.25
C THR A 596 -12.46 29.60 29.21
N ASN A 597 -13.55 28.89 29.52
CA ASN A 597 -13.60 27.43 29.51
C ASN A 597 -14.48 26.91 28.35
N ILE A 598 -14.00 25.88 27.67
CA ILE A 598 -14.73 25.10 26.67
C ILE A 598 -14.93 23.70 27.24
N ILE A 599 -16.17 23.37 27.58
CA ILE A 599 -16.54 22.07 28.15
C ILE A 599 -17.44 21.33 27.16
N GLN A 600 -17.08 20.10 26.83
CA GLN A 600 -17.88 19.20 25.99
C GLN A 600 -18.00 17.83 26.66
N ASN A 601 -19.19 17.24 26.62
CA ASN A 601 -19.47 15.89 27.09
C ASN A 601 -20.43 15.21 26.11
N ILE A 602 -19.94 14.21 25.38
CA ILE A 602 -20.61 13.70 24.19
C ILE A 602 -20.66 12.18 24.22
N ASN A 603 -21.83 11.63 23.95
CA ASN A 603 -22.07 10.20 23.88
C ASN A 603 -22.41 9.80 22.44
N ASN A 604 -21.79 8.73 21.96
CA ASN A 604 -22.05 8.17 20.64
C ASN A 604 -22.24 6.65 20.75
N VAL A 605 -23.15 6.13 19.91
CA VAL A 605 -23.27 4.70 19.63
C VAL A 605 -22.67 4.46 18.25
N LEU A 606 -21.76 3.49 18.16
CA LEU A 606 -20.98 3.20 16.96
C LEU A 606 -21.23 1.75 16.53
N PRO A 607 -22.32 1.46 15.78
CA PRO A 607 -22.56 0.14 15.22
C PRO A 607 -21.53 -0.25 14.16
N VAL A 608 -21.27 -1.56 14.07
CA VAL A 608 -20.41 -2.19 13.07
C VAL A 608 -21.03 -3.52 12.61
N ALA A 609 -20.93 -3.82 11.32
CA ALA A 609 -21.31 -5.10 10.73
C ALA A 609 -20.37 -5.46 9.58
N GLU A 610 -19.84 -6.69 9.56
CA GLU A 610 -19.03 -7.25 8.49
C GLU A 610 -19.61 -8.60 8.07
N TYR A 611 -19.67 -8.84 6.77
CA TYR A 611 -20.02 -10.13 6.20
C TYR A 611 -19.01 -10.50 5.12
N ARG A 612 -18.44 -11.70 5.22
CA ARG A 612 -17.54 -12.29 4.24
C ARG A 612 -18.03 -13.67 3.85
N TYR A 613 -18.09 -13.92 2.55
CA TYR A 613 -18.47 -15.19 1.97
C TYR A 613 -17.39 -15.72 1.02
N ASN A 614 -16.74 -16.80 1.43
CA ASN A 614 -15.74 -17.51 0.62
C ASN A 614 -16.48 -18.51 -0.29
N ILE A 615 -16.70 -18.11 -1.54
CA ILE A 615 -17.31 -18.95 -2.59
C ILE A 615 -16.44 -20.20 -2.83
N SER A 616 -15.11 -20.02 -2.85
CA SER A 616 -14.09 -21.07 -2.88
C SER A 616 -12.81 -20.56 -2.22
N ASP A 617 -11.78 -21.41 -2.10
CA ASP A 617 -10.49 -21.01 -1.51
C ASP A 617 -9.79 -19.86 -2.29
N ASN A 618 -10.24 -19.53 -3.51
CA ASN A 618 -9.71 -18.42 -4.32
C ASN A 618 -10.79 -17.43 -4.79
N ALA A 619 -11.98 -17.43 -4.20
CA ALA A 619 -13.06 -16.52 -4.57
C ALA A 619 -13.85 -16.08 -3.33
N GLU A 620 -13.96 -14.78 -3.11
CA GLU A 620 -14.63 -14.19 -1.95
C GLU A 620 -15.50 -13.00 -2.32
N LEU A 621 -16.51 -12.77 -1.50
CA LEU A 621 -17.32 -11.57 -1.44
C LEU A 621 -17.23 -11.00 -0.02
N TRP A 622 -17.12 -9.69 0.11
CA TRP A 622 -17.18 -9.03 1.41
C TRP A 622 -18.06 -7.79 1.34
N SER A 623 -18.73 -7.51 2.45
CA SER A 623 -19.47 -6.27 2.65
C SER A 623 -19.32 -5.84 4.10
N GLY A 624 -19.22 -4.55 4.33
CA GLY A 624 -19.15 -4.00 5.68
C GLY A 624 -19.90 -2.69 5.81
N TYR A 625 -20.27 -2.42 7.05
CA TYR A 625 -20.84 -1.19 7.52
C TYR A 625 -20.16 -0.83 8.83
N SER A 626 -19.64 0.38 8.93
CA SER A 626 -19.07 0.89 10.17
C SER A 626 -19.46 2.34 10.37
N THR A 627 -19.34 2.77 11.62
CA THR A 627 -19.59 4.15 12.01
C THR A 627 -18.39 4.69 12.77
N SER A 628 -18.10 5.96 12.56
CA SER A 628 -17.02 6.67 13.21
C SER A 628 -17.51 8.05 13.63
N SER A 629 -16.82 8.65 14.60
CA SER A 629 -17.08 10.02 15.03
C SER A 629 -15.78 10.70 15.40
N SER A 630 -15.48 11.80 14.74
CA SER A 630 -14.31 12.63 15.02
C SER A 630 -14.74 13.90 15.75
N GLN A 631 -13.89 14.29 16.70
CA GLN A 631 -14.10 15.42 17.59
C GLN A 631 -13.37 16.64 16.99
N PRO A 632 -13.96 17.85 17.04
CA PRO A 632 -13.23 19.08 16.72
C PRO A 632 -11.89 19.14 17.44
N SER A 633 -10.83 19.52 16.74
CA SER A 633 -9.55 19.77 17.39
C SER A 633 -9.68 20.94 18.37
N VAL A 634 -8.79 20.99 19.37
CA VAL A 634 -8.75 22.12 20.30
C VAL A 634 -8.59 23.43 19.52
N THR A 635 -7.66 23.47 18.55
CA THR A 635 -7.46 24.64 17.68
C THR A 635 -8.71 25.03 16.88
N GLN A 636 -9.53 24.09 16.45
CA GLN A 636 -10.81 24.37 15.79
C GLN A 636 -11.86 24.93 16.74
N LEU A 637 -11.79 24.63 18.04
CA LEU A 637 -12.69 25.18 19.06
C LEU A 637 -12.23 26.54 19.59
N GLN A 638 -10.93 26.80 19.59
CA GLN A 638 -10.34 28.03 20.12
C GLN A 638 -10.71 29.26 19.27
N PRO A 639 -11.43 30.27 19.81
CA PRO A 639 -11.82 31.46 19.06
C PRO A 639 -10.65 32.46 18.95
N VAL A 640 -9.48 31.98 18.52
CA VAL A 640 -8.25 32.76 18.38
C VAL A 640 -7.87 32.85 16.91
N PHE A 641 -7.45 34.04 16.48
CA PHE A 641 -7.02 34.27 15.12
C PHE A 641 -5.64 33.65 14.86
N ASP A 642 -5.44 33.09 13.67
CA ASP A 642 -4.13 32.71 13.15
C ASP A 642 -3.87 33.44 11.83
N ASN A 643 -2.86 34.31 11.85
CA ASN A 643 -2.41 35.13 10.74
C ASN A 643 -1.08 34.65 10.13
N SER A 644 -0.70 33.37 10.32
CA SER A 644 0.52 32.82 9.72
C SER A 644 0.58 33.04 8.19
N ASN A 645 -0.58 33.16 7.54
CA ASN A 645 -0.74 33.80 6.24
C ASN A 645 -1.61 35.07 6.39
N PRO A 646 -1.06 36.29 6.22
CA PRO A 646 -1.84 37.53 6.33
C PRO A 646 -2.97 37.70 5.30
N ASN A 647 -2.93 36.96 4.18
CA ASN A 647 -3.97 36.98 3.16
C ASN A 647 -5.08 35.92 3.39
N TYR A 648 -4.85 34.98 4.32
CA TYR A 648 -5.79 33.91 4.68
C TYR A 648 -5.73 33.67 6.20
N ILE A 649 -6.65 34.32 6.91
CA ILE A 649 -6.73 34.26 8.37
C ILE A 649 -7.67 33.13 8.76
N THR A 650 -7.29 32.32 9.75
CA THR A 650 -8.19 31.32 10.32
C THR A 650 -8.64 31.71 11.72
N VAL A 651 -9.85 31.32 12.09
CA VAL A 651 -10.40 31.51 13.43
C VAL A 651 -11.19 30.27 13.83
N GLY A 652 -11.06 29.82 15.08
CA GLY A 652 -11.84 28.69 15.56
C GLY A 652 -13.30 29.05 15.88
N ASN A 653 -14.06 28.02 16.19
CA ASN A 653 -15.48 28.05 16.48
C ASN A 653 -15.79 27.17 17.70
N PRO A 654 -16.03 27.78 18.87
CA PRO A 654 -16.37 27.05 20.10
C PRO A 654 -17.66 26.22 20.00
N SER A 655 -18.52 26.49 19.02
CA SER A 655 -19.83 25.84 18.85
C SER A 655 -19.79 24.54 18.05
N LEU A 656 -18.60 24.08 17.63
CA LEU A 656 -18.49 22.86 16.83
C LEU A 656 -18.94 21.62 17.60
N LYS A 657 -19.74 20.81 16.92
CA LYS A 657 -20.19 19.49 17.36
C LYS A 657 -19.38 18.41 16.64
N PRO A 658 -19.14 17.23 17.23
CA PRO A 658 -18.55 16.10 16.53
C PRO A 658 -19.31 15.73 15.27
N ASN A 659 -18.55 15.28 14.28
CA ASN A 659 -19.15 14.66 13.11
C ASN A 659 -19.55 13.21 13.42
N TYR A 660 -20.40 12.65 12.57
CA TYR A 660 -20.80 11.25 12.61
C TYR A 660 -20.79 10.72 11.18
N GLU A 661 -19.96 9.73 10.93
CA GLU A 661 -19.70 9.21 9.60
C GLU A 661 -20.18 7.76 9.50
N HIS A 662 -20.84 7.45 8.38
CA HIS A 662 -21.25 6.12 8.00
C HIS A 662 -20.42 5.66 6.83
N ASN A 663 -19.76 4.51 6.98
CA ASN A 663 -18.95 3.89 5.94
C ASN A 663 -19.59 2.59 5.49
N PHE A 664 -19.73 2.43 4.18
CA PHE A 664 -20.20 1.21 3.54
C PHE A 664 -19.14 0.74 2.57
N ASN A 665 -18.75 -0.52 2.67
CA ASN A 665 -17.83 -1.14 1.73
C ASN A 665 -18.43 -2.42 1.16
N LEU A 666 -18.20 -2.67 -0.12
CA LEU A 666 -18.62 -3.87 -0.83
C LEU A 666 -17.49 -4.29 -1.75
N GLY A 667 -17.16 -5.56 -1.81
CA GLY A 667 -16.20 -6.03 -2.78
C GLY A 667 -16.27 -7.52 -3.06
N ALA A 668 -15.57 -7.88 -4.11
CA ALA A 668 -15.45 -9.22 -4.63
C ALA A 668 -14.04 -9.42 -5.16
N ASN A 669 -13.48 -10.62 -4.98
CA ASN A 669 -12.22 -10.98 -5.61
C ASN A 669 -12.24 -12.45 -6.00
N LYS A 670 -11.70 -12.75 -7.18
CA LYS A 670 -11.53 -14.11 -7.70
C LYS A 670 -10.15 -14.24 -8.33
N TYR A 671 -9.45 -15.31 -7.98
CA TYR A 671 -8.14 -15.65 -8.52
C TYR A 671 -8.11 -17.09 -9.04
N SER A 672 -7.39 -17.31 -10.14
CA SER A 672 -7.13 -18.64 -10.70
C SER A 672 -5.64 -18.90 -10.72
N VAL A 673 -5.19 -19.79 -9.82
CA VAL A 673 -3.77 -20.13 -9.62
C VAL A 673 -3.10 -20.61 -10.91
N LEU A 674 -3.75 -21.53 -11.63
CA LEU A 674 -3.18 -22.15 -12.82
C LEU A 674 -3.08 -21.18 -14.00
N SER A 675 -4.07 -20.32 -14.21
CA SER A 675 -4.06 -19.36 -15.34
C SER A 675 -3.33 -18.06 -15.00
N GLY A 676 -3.15 -17.75 -13.71
CA GLY A 676 -2.65 -16.45 -13.26
C GLY A 676 -3.69 -15.32 -13.35
N ASN A 677 -4.93 -15.64 -13.71
CA ASN A 677 -5.99 -14.65 -13.92
C ASN A 677 -6.58 -14.18 -12.59
N TYR A 678 -6.91 -12.89 -12.50
CA TYR A 678 -7.73 -12.37 -11.41
C TYR A 678 -8.75 -11.35 -11.90
N LEU A 679 -9.80 -11.21 -11.11
CA LEU A 679 -10.80 -10.16 -11.22
C LEU A 679 -11.18 -9.75 -9.80
N GLY A 680 -11.21 -8.46 -9.56
CA GLY A 680 -11.73 -7.91 -8.32
C GLY A 680 -12.45 -6.61 -8.54
N PHE A 681 -13.34 -6.31 -7.61
CA PHE A 681 -14.13 -5.11 -7.55
C PHE A 681 -14.24 -4.67 -6.09
N GLU A 682 -14.22 -3.37 -5.86
CA GLU A 682 -14.47 -2.76 -4.57
C GLU A 682 -15.23 -1.47 -4.76
N SER A 683 -16.22 -1.23 -3.91
CA SER A 683 -16.95 0.02 -3.82
C SER A 683 -16.99 0.46 -2.37
N ASN A 684 -16.71 1.74 -2.16
CA ASN A 684 -16.81 2.39 -0.86
C ASN A 684 -17.75 3.58 -0.97
N TYR A 685 -18.61 3.78 0.02
CA TYR A 685 -19.48 4.93 0.16
C TYR A 685 -19.40 5.46 1.58
N SER A 686 -19.08 6.75 1.72
CA SER A 686 -19.06 7.45 3.00
C SER A 686 -20.03 8.62 2.96
N ILE A 687 -20.81 8.78 4.02
CA ILE A 687 -21.65 9.96 4.25
C ILE A 687 -21.38 10.51 5.65
N VAL A 688 -21.21 11.83 5.72
CA VAL A 688 -20.85 12.51 6.97
C VAL A 688 -21.95 13.47 7.38
N ASN A 689 -22.42 13.30 8.61
CA ASN A 689 -23.28 14.23 9.32
C ASN A 689 -22.47 15.14 10.23
N ASN A 690 -22.87 16.41 10.34
CA ASN A 690 -22.14 17.46 11.05
C ASN A 690 -20.65 17.53 10.67
N ASP A 691 -20.35 17.36 9.38
CA ASP A 691 -18.98 17.40 8.88
C ASP A 691 -18.32 18.76 9.15
N PHE A 692 -17.00 18.77 9.33
CA PHE A 692 -16.22 19.99 9.53
C PHE A 692 -15.90 20.61 8.17
N THR A 693 -16.50 21.76 7.88
CA THR A 693 -16.24 22.50 6.63
C THR A 693 -15.84 23.94 6.93
N SER A 694 -15.27 24.63 5.93
CA SER A 694 -14.92 26.04 6.06
C SER A 694 -16.10 26.94 5.70
N ALA A 695 -16.31 27.98 6.52
CA ALA A 695 -17.06 29.17 6.16
C ALA A 695 -16.06 30.29 5.87
N ILE A 696 -16.00 30.72 4.61
CA ILE A 696 -15.04 31.71 4.13
C ILE A 696 -15.76 33.03 3.85
N VAL A 697 -15.24 34.11 4.44
CA VAL A 697 -15.68 35.48 4.16
C VAL A 697 -14.50 36.24 3.54
N TYR A 698 -14.75 36.87 2.39
CA TYR A 698 -13.78 37.73 1.73
C TYR A 698 -14.06 39.19 2.10
N ASP A 699 -13.02 39.94 2.46
CA ASP A 699 -13.14 41.38 2.67
C ASP A 699 -13.03 42.17 1.35
N SER A 700 -13.28 43.49 1.41
CA SER A 700 -13.25 44.38 0.25
C SER A 700 -11.88 44.49 -0.44
N VAL A 701 -10.81 44.03 0.22
CA VAL A 701 -9.45 44.00 -0.33
C VAL A 701 -9.04 42.58 -0.75
N GLY A 702 -9.93 41.59 -0.68
CA GLY A 702 -9.70 40.20 -1.12
C GLY A 702 -8.89 39.35 -0.14
N ARG A 703 -8.79 39.71 1.15
CA ARG A 703 -8.31 38.80 2.21
C ARG A 703 -9.45 37.85 2.59
N ALA A 704 -9.10 36.60 2.86
CA ALA A 704 -10.05 35.58 3.28
C ALA A 704 -9.96 35.36 4.80
N THR A 705 -11.11 35.30 5.48
CA THR A 705 -11.21 34.79 6.85
C THR A 705 -11.99 33.47 6.81
N SER A 706 -11.37 32.39 7.29
CA SER A 706 -11.96 31.05 7.32
C SER A 706 -12.26 30.63 8.76
N GLN A 707 -13.50 30.24 8.99
CA GLN A 707 -13.94 29.62 10.25
C GLN A 707 -14.44 28.21 9.99
N THR A 708 -14.11 27.25 10.86
CA THR A 708 -14.67 25.89 10.74
C THR A 708 -16.11 25.87 11.27
N VAL A 709 -17.03 25.25 10.53
CA VAL A 709 -18.46 25.10 10.89
C VAL A 709 -18.95 23.68 10.58
N ASN A 710 -20.02 23.25 11.25
CA ASN A 710 -20.65 21.96 10.94
C ASN A 710 -21.62 22.08 9.74
N ILE A 711 -21.59 21.10 8.83
CA ILE A 711 -22.56 21.00 7.73
C ILE A 711 -23.00 19.55 7.48
N ASN A 712 -24.18 19.37 6.90
CA ASN A 712 -24.70 18.05 6.53
C ASN A 712 -24.67 17.82 5.01
N GLY A 713 -24.55 16.55 4.63
CA GLY A 713 -24.73 16.11 3.24
C GLY A 713 -23.46 16.10 2.40
N ASN A 714 -22.29 16.09 3.07
CA ASN A 714 -21.02 15.73 2.46
C ASN A 714 -20.95 14.21 2.32
N ASN A 715 -20.54 13.75 1.15
CA ASN A 715 -20.39 12.32 0.89
C ASN A 715 -19.32 12.06 -0.17
N THR A 716 -18.79 10.85 -0.13
CA THR A 716 -17.84 10.35 -1.11
C THR A 716 -18.26 8.95 -1.55
N ALA A 717 -18.03 8.62 -2.81
CA ALA A 717 -18.18 7.28 -3.33
C ALA A 717 -16.95 6.95 -4.16
N SER A 718 -16.45 5.72 -4.05
CA SER A 718 -15.43 5.21 -4.95
C SER A 718 -15.82 3.83 -5.44
N ILE A 719 -15.41 3.54 -6.66
CA ILE A 719 -15.53 2.24 -7.31
C ILE A 719 -14.17 1.94 -7.93
N ASN A 720 -13.65 0.76 -7.63
CA ASN A 720 -12.40 0.24 -8.15
C ASN A 720 -12.65 -1.14 -8.73
N SER A 721 -12.23 -1.37 -9.96
CA SER A 721 -12.22 -2.68 -10.60
C SER A 721 -10.82 -2.94 -11.13
N TRP A 722 -10.29 -4.12 -10.86
CA TRP A 722 -9.00 -4.56 -11.35
C TRP A 722 -9.12 -5.96 -11.91
N SER A 723 -8.47 -6.20 -13.04
CA SER A 723 -8.42 -7.53 -13.61
C SER A 723 -7.12 -7.77 -14.35
N GLN A 724 -6.78 -9.03 -14.53
CA GLN A 724 -5.71 -9.47 -15.40
C GLN A 724 -6.05 -10.83 -15.97
N PHE A 725 -5.86 -10.96 -17.28
CA PHE A 725 -6.09 -12.18 -18.03
C PHE A 725 -4.82 -12.52 -18.81
N SER A 726 -4.31 -13.74 -18.64
CA SER A 726 -3.23 -14.28 -19.44
C SER A 726 -3.75 -14.75 -20.80
N LEU A 727 -2.95 -14.49 -21.83
CA LEU A 727 -3.19 -14.85 -23.23
C LEU A 727 -1.95 -15.61 -23.73
N TYR A 728 -2.13 -16.47 -24.73
CA TYR A 728 -1.05 -17.18 -25.45
C TYR A 728 0.08 -17.74 -24.55
N LYS A 729 -0.16 -18.89 -23.91
CA LYS A 729 0.85 -19.58 -23.07
C LYS A 729 1.49 -18.69 -21.97
N LYS A 730 0.76 -17.70 -21.44
CA LYS A 730 1.20 -16.78 -20.37
C LYS A 730 2.35 -15.85 -20.77
N VAL A 731 2.48 -15.58 -22.06
CA VAL A 731 3.45 -14.61 -22.59
C VAL A 731 2.82 -13.23 -22.67
N TRP A 732 1.51 -13.15 -22.92
CA TRP A 732 0.76 -11.91 -22.97
C TRP A 732 -0.21 -11.81 -21.80
N TYR A 733 -0.39 -10.60 -21.29
CA TYR A 733 -1.37 -10.29 -20.25
C TYR A 733 -2.12 -9.03 -20.62
N ILE A 734 -3.44 -9.06 -20.51
CA ILE A 734 -4.30 -7.88 -20.59
C ILE A 734 -4.91 -7.60 -19.23
N ALA A 735 -4.82 -6.37 -18.76
CA ALA A 735 -5.25 -5.97 -17.44
C ALA A 735 -6.10 -4.70 -17.52
N PRO A 736 -7.40 -4.83 -17.85
CA PRO A 736 -8.32 -3.72 -17.78
C PRO A 736 -8.64 -3.39 -16.33
N SER A 737 -8.73 -2.10 -16.04
CA SER A 737 -9.12 -1.56 -14.74
C SER A 737 -10.01 -0.33 -14.91
N LEU A 738 -10.80 -0.05 -13.87
CA LEU A 738 -11.67 1.11 -13.82
C LEU A 738 -11.60 1.69 -12.41
N ASN A 739 -11.29 2.98 -12.34
CA ASN A 739 -11.43 3.77 -11.12
C ASN A 739 -12.50 4.83 -11.33
N GLY A 740 -13.47 4.90 -10.43
CA GLY A 740 -14.53 5.90 -10.42
C GLY A 740 -14.57 6.54 -9.04
N ASN A 741 -14.54 7.87 -8.98
CA ASN A 741 -14.66 8.62 -7.73
C ASN A 741 -15.76 9.66 -7.87
N TYR A 742 -16.52 9.82 -6.80
CA TYR A 742 -17.47 10.89 -6.61
C TYR A 742 -17.16 11.54 -5.27
N TYR A 743 -17.01 12.86 -5.26
CA TYR A 743 -16.97 13.61 -4.03
C TYR A 743 -17.99 14.74 -4.10
N LYS A 744 -18.65 15.00 -2.98
CA LYS A 744 -19.53 16.14 -2.79
C LYS A 744 -19.15 16.85 -1.50
N ASN A 745 -18.84 18.12 -1.61
CA ASN A 745 -18.50 18.98 -0.51
C ASN A 745 -19.46 20.17 -0.44
N ASN A 746 -19.92 20.50 0.75
CA ASN A 746 -20.68 21.69 1.03
C ASN A 746 -19.84 22.61 1.92
N ASN A 747 -19.85 23.91 1.62
CA ASN A 747 -19.23 24.95 2.43
C ASN A 747 -20.04 26.26 2.36
N PHE A 748 -19.56 27.29 3.04
CA PHE A 748 -20.14 28.63 2.96
C PHE A 748 -19.13 29.63 2.40
N ILE A 749 -19.58 30.48 1.48
CA ILE A 749 -18.80 31.56 0.88
C ILE A 749 -19.63 32.83 0.97
N ASN A 750 -19.13 33.84 1.70
CA ASN A 750 -19.87 35.08 1.97
C ASN A 750 -21.31 34.79 2.46
N ALA A 751 -21.44 33.87 3.42
CA ALA A 751 -22.69 33.33 3.97
C ALA A 751 -23.59 32.52 3.01
N ASN A 752 -23.28 32.43 1.71
CA ASN A 752 -24.01 31.60 0.77
C ASN A 752 -23.53 30.15 0.81
N LYS A 753 -24.47 29.21 0.84
CA LYS A 753 -24.15 27.77 0.76
C LYS A 753 -23.63 27.44 -0.65
N ASN A 754 -22.40 26.92 -0.71
CA ASN A 754 -21.78 26.41 -1.91
C ASN A 754 -21.75 24.87 -1.85
N THR A 755 -22.28 24.22 -2.88
CA THR A 755 -22.15 22.79 -3.08
C THR A 755 -21.24 22.56 -4.28
N THR A 756 -20.09 21.96 -4.05
CA THR A 756 -19.21 21.45 -5.10
C THR A 756 -19.30 19.94 -5.17
N ALA A 757 -19.32 19.39 -6.37
CA ALA A 757 -19.21 17.97 -6.59
C ALA A 757 -18.32 17.69 -7.79
N GLN A 758 -17.67 16.53 -7.82
CA GLN A 758 -16.92 16.09 -8.98
C GLN A 758 -17.11 14.60 -9.16
N ILE A 759 -17.31 14.22 -10.42
CA ILE A 759 -17.25 12.83 -10.85
C ILE A 759 -15.96 12.66 -11.65
N THR A 760 -15.12 11.72 -11.23
CA THR A 760 -13.90 11.33 -11.95
C THR A 760 -14.03 9.88 -12.36
N ILE A 761 -13.86 9.59 -13.65
CA ILE A 761 -13.87 8.22 -14.18
C ILE A 761 -12.58 8.00 -14.96
N THR A 762 -11.88 6.92 -14.63
CA THR A 762 -10.57 6.58 -15.17
C THR A 762 -10.54 5.11 -15.59
N PRO A 763 -11.05 4.76 -16.78
CA PRO A 763 -10.68 3.51 -17.43
C PRO A 763 -9.17 3.47 -17.72
N ASP A 764 -8.57 2.31 -17.51
CA ASP A 764 -7.21 1.99 -17.89
C ASP A 764 -7.16 0.58 -18.48
N VAL A 765 -6.37 0.42 -19.53
CA VAL A 765 -6.07 -0.90 -20.09
C VAL A 765 -4.56 -1.01 -20.22
N ARG A 766 -4.00 -2.02 -19.55
CA ARG A 766 -2.59 -2.40 -19.70
C ARG A 766 -2.44 -3.68 -20.49
N LEU A 767 -1.55 -3.68 -21.47
CA LEU A 767 -1.07 -4.85 -22.19
C LEU A 767 0.38 -5.09 -21.78
N GLN A 768 0.68 -6.30 -21.34
CA GLN A 768 2.01 -6.71 -20.92
C GLN A 768 2.46 -7.92 -21.70
N TYR A 769 3.73 -7.92 -22.09
CA TYR A 769 4.45 -9.00 -22.74
C TYR A 769 5.62 -9.41 -21.85
N GLU A 770 5.70 -10.70 -21.54
CA GLU A 770 6.79 -11.25 -20.75
C GLU A 770 7.30 -12.54 -21.39
N LEU A 771 8.55 -12.49 -21.86
CA LEU A 771 9.26 -13.64 -22.42
C LEU A 771 10.44 -13.99 -21.51
N GLU A 772 10.18 -14.90 -20.57
CA GLU A 772 11.17 -15.39 -19.60
C GLU A 772 11.97 -14.23 -18.99
N ASP A 773 13.29 -14.33 -19.02
CA ASP A 773 14.23 -13.36 -18.47
C ASP A 773 14.77 -12.36 -19.50
N LYS A 774 14.31 -12.47 -20.74
CA LYS A 774 14.87 -11.73 -21.89
C LYS A 774 14.15 -10.42 -22.14
N ILE A 775 12.82 -10.46 -22.13
CA ILE A 775 11.99 -9.31 -22.51
C ILE A 775 10.84 -9.16 -21.52
N THR A 776 10.73 -7.97 -20.94
CA THR A 776 9.52 -7.51 -20.27
C THR A 776 9.12 -6.20 -20.92
N ALA A 777 7.97 -6.17 -21.57
CA ALA A 777 7.42 -4.97 -22.17
C ALA A 777 6.01 -4.75 -21.64
N SER A 778 5.62 -3.51 -21.41
CA SER A 778 4.24 -3.18 -21.12
C SER A 778 3.85 -1.87 -21.77
N THR A 779 2.59 -1.76 -22.15
CA THR A 779 1.99 -0.51 -22.57
C THR A 779 0.65 -0.35 -21.87
N SER A 780 0.32 0.87 -21.48
CA SER A 780 -0.99 1.16 -20.92
C SER A 780 -1.56 2.43 -21.52
N ALA A 781 -2.89 2.47 -21.59
CA ALA A 781 -3.65 3.63 -21.99
C ALA A 781 -4.70 3.90 -20.92
N SER A 782 -4.65 5.10 -20.34
CA SER A 782 -5.58 5.58 -19.33
C SER A 782 -6.26 6.86 -19.79
N PHE A 783 -7.55 6.97 -19.55
CA PHE A 783 -8.35 8.15 -19.87
C PHE A 783 -9.09 8.61 -18.63
N THR A 784 -8.67 9.74 -18.04
CA THR A 784 -9.32 10.34 -16.87
C THR A 784 -10.29 11.43 -17.33
N TYR A 785 -11.58 11.23 -17.09
CA TYR A 785 -12.63 12.22 -17.32
C TYR A 785 -13.06 12.86 -16.00
N ASN A 786 -13.06 14.20 -15.94
CA ASN A 786 -13.49 14.95 -14.76
C ASN A 786 -14.68 15.84 -15.10
N LEU A 787 -15.74 15.71 -14.32
CA LEU A 787 -16.94 16.52 -14.41
C LEU A 787 -17.14 17.29 -13.10
N PRO A 788 -16.66 18.54 -13.00
CA PRO A 788 -16.90 19.40 -11.85
C PRO A 788 -18.30 20.02 -11.91
N ILE A 789 -18.92 20.20 -10.74
CA ILE A 789 -20.23 20.81 -10.52
C ILE A 789 -20.07 21.81 -9.37
N SER A 790 -20.58 23.03 -9.52
CA SER A 790 -20.60 24.06 -8.48
C SER A 790 -21.96 24.77 -8.49
N SER A 791 -22.52 25.03 -7.31
CA SER A 791 -23.78 25.77 -7.18
C SER A 791 -23.62 27.29 -7.29
N ILE A 792 -22.44 27.84 -6.98
CA ILE A 792 -22.19 29.29 -7.00
C ILE A 792 -21.55 29.76 -8.33
N SER A 793 -20.74 28.93 -9.01
CA SER A 793 -20.06 29.33 -10.24
C SER A 793 -20.35 28.41 -11.43
N ARG A 794 -21.05 28.95 -12.45
CA ARG A 794 -21.35 28.25 -13.73
C ARG A 794 -20.15 28.13 -14.67
N THR A 795 -19.13 28.98 -14.55
CA THR A 795 -17.91 28.90 -15.38
C THR A 795 -17.00 27.75 -14.96
N ASN A 796 -17.19 27.21 -13.76
CA ASN A 796 -16.36 26.16 -13.15
C ASN A 796 -16.84 24.72 -13.43
N THR A 797 -17.87 24.55 -14.26
CA THR A 797 -18.52 23.24 -14.50
C THR A 797 -18.19 22.63 -15.87
N ALA A 798 -17.19 23.16 -16.58
CA ALA A 798 -16.76 22.60 -17.86
C ALA A 798 -16.00 21.28 -17.63
N PRO A 799 -16.39 20.16 -18.27
CA PRO A 799 -15.66 18.91 -18.14
C PRO A 799 -14.29 19.01 -18.80
N TYR A 800 -13.30 18.39 -18.18
CA TYR A 800 -11.93 18.28 -18.71
C TYR A 800 -11.44 16.85 -18.62
N TYR A 801 -10.45 16.50 -19.43
CA TYR A 801 -9.90 15.15 -19.43
C TYR A 801 -8.39 15.13 -19.62
N THR A 802 -7.79 14.06 -19.12
CA THR A 802 -6.37 13.76 -19.24
C THR A 802 -6.22 12.37 -19.81
N GLN A 803 -5.35 12.24 -20.81
CA GLN A 803 -4.97 10.94 -21.39
C GLN A 803 -3.53 10.66 -20.98
N ASN A 804 -3.27 9.41 -20.62
CA ASN A 804 -1.93 8.95 -20.28
C ASN A 804 -1.63 7.68 -21.07
N TYR A 805 -0.59 7.73 -21.88
CA TYR A 805 -0.06 6.59 -22.61
C TYR A 805 1.32 6.28 -22.06
N SER A 806 1.48 5.09 -21.48
CA SER A 806 2.75 4.64 -20.93
C SER A 806 3.28 3.45 -21.71
N ALA A 807 4.60 3.38 -21.84
CA ALA A 807 5.31 2.23 -22.37
C ALA A 807 6.55 1.98 -21.52
N SER A 808 6.79 0.73 -21.16
CA SER A 808 8.01 0.29 -20.47
C SER A 808 8.62 -0.89 -21.19
N LEU A 809 9.94 -0.91 -21.28
CA LEU A 809 10.69 -1.97 -21.92
C LEU A 809 11.92 -2.30 -21.09
N GLN A 810 12.10 -3.57 -20.77
CA GLN A 810 13.32 -4.13 -20.22
C GLN A 810 13.80 -5.24 -21.15
N LEU A 811 14.99 -5.06 -21.70
CA LEU A 811 15.66 -6.02 -22.58
C LEU A 811 16.95 -6.50 -21.92
N THR A 812 17.09 -7.82 -21.79
CA THR A 812 18.36 -8.44 -21.40
C THR A 812 19.04 -8.98 -22.66
N LEU A 813 20.12 -8.33 -23.05
CA LEU A 813 20.90 -8.64 -24.24
C LEU A 813 22.03 -9.65 -23.93
N PRO A 814 22.59 -10.32 -24.96
CA PRO A 814 23.79 -11.12 -24.81
C PRO A 814 24.94 -10.32 -24.18
N LYS A 815 25.92 -11.02 -23.59
CA LYS A 815 27.07 -10.42 -22.89
C LYS A 815 26.67 -9.55 -21.67
N LYS A 816 25.56 -9.88 -21.02
CA LYS A 816 25.12 -9.32 -19.73
C LYS A 816 24.79 -7.81 -19.76
N PHE A 817 24.32 -7.33 -20.91
CA PHE A 817 23.78 -5.99 -21.05
C PHE A 817 22.29 -5.97 -20.75
N ILE A 818 21.82 -4.91 -20.09
CA ILE A 818 20.42 -4.67 -19.81
C ILE A 818 20.08 -3.27 -20.28
N ILE A 819 19.00 -3.15 -21.05
CA ILE A 819 18.44 -1.87 -21.46
C ILE A 819 17.08 -1.75 -20.81
N GLU A 820 16.84 -0.64 -20.13
CA GLU A 820 15.54 -0.26 -19.59
C GLU A 820 15.11 1.06 -20.22
N SER A 821 13.84 1.17 -20.58
CA SER A 821 13.26 2.39 -21.15
C SER A 821 11.82 2.54 -20.66
N ASP A 822 11.50 3.73 -20.17
CA ASP A 822 10.18 4.09 -19.66
C ASP A 822 9.75 5.42 -20.27
N ILE A 823 8.63 5.39 -21.00
CA ILE A 823 8.03 6.55 -21.65
C ILE A 823 6.64 6.75 -21.07
N ASN A 824 6.33 7.99 -20.69
CA ASN A 824 5.01 8.43 -20.31
C ASN A 824 4.63 9.65 -21.15
N TYR A 825 3.52 9.58 -21.88
CA TYR A 825 2.97 10.69 -22.62
C TYR A 825 1.65 11.12 -21.99
N THR A 826 1.62 12.36 -21.50
CA THR A 826 0.43 12.96 -20.91
C THR A 826 -0.15 14.01 -21.84
N ILE A 827 -1.45 13.90 -22.13
CA ILE A 827 -2.23 14.85 -22.91
C ILE A 827 -3.27 15.48 -22.01
N ASN A 828 -3.29 16.80 -21.92
CA ASN A 828 -4.26 17.55 -21.15
C ASN A 828 -5.16 18.34 -22.08
N SER A 829 -6.47 18.19 -21.94
CA SER A 829 -7.44 18.74 -22.88
C SER A 829 -8.62 19.41 -22.18
N LYS A 830 -9.26 20.34 -22.89
CA LYS A 830 -10.44 21.10 -22.43
C LYS A 830 -10.20 21.85 -21.11
N ARG A 831 -8.95 22.21 -20.83
CA ARG A 831 -8.58 23.16 -19.76
C ARG A 831 -8.62 24.59 -20.30
N THR A 832 -8.66 25.58 -19.40
CA THR A 832 -8.59 27.00 -19.76
C THR A 832 -7.32 27.31 -20.57
N ASN A 833 -7.38 28.35 -21.38
CA ASN A 833 -6.30 28.77 -22.27
C ASN A 833 -4.96 28.88 -21.52
N GLY A 834 -3.90 28.26 -22.04
CA GLY A 834 -2.56 28.19 -21.43
C GLY A 834 -2.24 26.89 -20.66
N TYR A 835 -3.23 26.02 -20.38
CA TYR A 835 -3.05 24.84 -19.51
C TYR A 835 -3.32 23.49 -20.20
N ASN A 836 -3.57 23.49 -21.50
CA ASN A 836 -3.57 22.27 -22.34
C ASN A 836 -2.12 21.91 -22.71
N ILE A 837 -1.34 21.55 -21.70
CA ILE A 837 0.08 21.20 -21.86
C ILE A 837 0.18 19.70 -22.09
N ASN A 838 0.82 19.32 -23.19
CA ASN A 838 1.16 17.94 -23.49
C ASN A 838 2.68 17.78 -23.31
N TYR A 839 3.10 16.72 -22.64
CA TYR A 839 4.52 16.49 -22.37
C TYR A 839 4.84 14.99 -22.35
N ILE A 840 6.06 14.66 -22.77
CA ILE A 840 6.59 13.30 -22.78
C ILE A 840 7.75 13.22 -21.78
N ILE A 841 7.61 12.36 -20.78
CA ILE A 841 8.70 12.01 -19.87
C ILE A 841 9.30 10.69 -20.37
N TRP A 842 10.56 10.74 -20.79
CA TRP A 842 11.31 9.57 -21.23
C TRP A 842 12.54 9.36 -20.34
N ASN A 843 12.59 8.22 -19.67
CA ASN A 843 13.75 7.76 -18.92
C ASN A 843 14.31 6.51 -19.60
N ALA A 844 15.63 6.37 -19.59
CA ALA A 844 16.28 5.15 -20.08
C ALA A 844 17.51 4.82 -19.24
N SER A 845 17.87 3.55 -19.15
CA SER A 845 19.14 3.14 -18.58
C SER A 845 19.78 2.02 -19.39
N ILE A 846 21.11 2.02 -19.41
CA ILE A 846 21.92 0.92 -19.93
C ILE A 846 22.80 0.43 -18.79
N LYS A 847 22.69 -0.86 -18.48
CA LYS A 847 23.46 -1.50 -17.41
C LYS A 847 24.29 -2.63 -18.01
N LYS A 848 25.50 -2.82 -17.48
CA LYS A 848 26.35 -3.97 -17.79
C LYS A 848 26.80 -4.63 -16.51
N ARG A 849 26.60 -5.95 -16.43
CA ARG A 849 27.04 -6.75 -15.28
C ARG A 849 28.41 -7.37 -15.58
N PHE A 850 29.31 -7.26 -14.63
CA PHE A 850 30.70 -7.72 -14.67
C PHE A 850 30.94 -8.82 -13.64
N LEU A 851 32.13 -9.44 -13.72
CA LEU A 851 32.57 -10.57 -12.91
C LEU A 851 31.81 -11.86 -13.23
N LYS A 852 32.37 -13.02 -12.81
CA LYS A 852 31.72 -14.33 -12.97
C LYS A 852 30.33 -14.33 -12.31
N ASN A 853 30.25 -13.67 -11.17
CA ASN A 853 29.05 -13.63 -10.34
C ASN A 853 28.07 -12.50 -10.72
N GLU A 854 28.30 -11.69 -11.75
CA GLU A 854 27.39 -10.58 -12.14
C GLU A 854 27.10 -9.54 -11.04
N ASN A 855 27.99 -9.45 -10.05
CA ASN A 855 27.73 -8.71 -8.82
C ASN A 855 28.32 -7.29 -8.83
N LEU A 856 29.07 -6.93 -9.88
CA LEU A 856 29.48 -5.57 -10.18
C LEU A 856 28.67 -5.07 -11.38
N ILE A 857 27.94 -3.98 -11.22
CA ILE A 857 27.06 -3.41 -12.25
C ILE A 857 27.51 -1.98 -12.51
N LEU A 858 27.84 -1.68 -13.78
CA LEU A 858 27.95 -0.30 -14.24
C LEU A 858 26.64 0.08 -14.93
N SER A 859 26.18 1.29 -14.67
CA SER A 859 24.94 1.83 -15.21
C SER A 859 25.16 3.24 -15.75
N PHE A 860 24.50 3.53 -16.86
CA PHE A 860 24.29 4.89 -17.34
C PHE A 860 22.79 5.13 -17.33
N ASN A 861 22.35 6.07 -16.51
CA ASN A 861 20.93 6.39 -16.30
C ASN A 861 20.66 7.78 -16.88
N ALA A 862 19.68 7.88 -17.78
CA ALA A 862 19.23 9.11 -18.38
C ALA A 862 17.80 9.39 -17.91
N ASN A 863 17.62 10.47 -17.16
CA ASN A 863 16.32 10.89 -16.64
C ASN A 863 15.81 12.09 -17.41
N ASP A 864 14.53 12.05 -17.80
CA ASP A 864 13.84 13.07 -18.61
C ASP A 864 14.68 13.52 -19.82
N ILE A 865 15.00 12.57 -20.72
CA ILE A 865 15.86 12.77 -21.90
C ILE A 865 15.40 13.96 -22.74
N LEU A 866 14.09 14.16 -22.85
CA LEU A 866 13.46 15.21 -23.65
C LEU A 866 13.38 16.56 -22.94
N ASN A 867 13.73 16.62 -21.64
CA ASN A 867 13.68 17.82 -20.80
C ASN A 867 12.28 18.48 -20.81
N GLN A 868 11.24 17.66 -20.71
CA GLN A 868 9.84 18.09 -20.75
C GLN A 868 9.10 17.86 -19.44
N ASN A 869 9.79 17.43 -18.39
CA ASN A 869 9.17 17.32 -17.08
C ASN A 869 8.78 18.73 -16.62
N VAL A 870 7.47 19.02 -16.63
CA VAL A 870 6.88 20.25 -16.10
C VAL A 870 5.77 19.83 -15.14
N ASN A 871 5.92 20.11 -13.86
CA ASN A 871 4.86 19.87 -12.90
C ASN A 871 3.88 21.04 -12.94
N VAL A 872 2.76 20.82 -13.63
CA VAL A 872 1.62 21.75 -13.66
C VAL A 872 0.40 21.01 -13.15
N ALA A 873 -0.15 21.49 -12.05
CA ALA A 873 -1.40 20.99 -11.48
C ALA A 873 -2.48 22.07 -11.61
N ARG A 874 -3.71 21.65 -11.90
CA ARG A 874 -4.89 22.50 -11.77
C ARG A 874 -5.83 21.87 -10.76
N THR A 875 -6.24 22.66 -9.80
CA THR A 875 -7.26 22.27 -8.83
C THR A 875 -8.45 23.21 -8.94
N VAL A 876 -9.65 22.64 -8.97
CA VAL A 876 -10.90 23.39 -8.92
C VAL A 876 -11.53 23.11 -7.57
N THR A 877 -11.58 24.11 -6.69
CA THR A 877 -12.09 23.94 -5.33
C THR A 877 -12.97 25.10 -4.96
N ASN A 878 -14.11 24.84 -4.30
CA ASN A 878 -15.02 25.88 -3.79
C ASN A 878 -15.47 26.86 -4.88
N ASN A 879 -14.86 28.03 -4.91
CA ASN A 879 -15.09 29.13 -5.84
C ASN A 879 -13.80 29.55 -6.56
N THR A 880 -12.78 28.71 -6.59
CA THR A 880 -11.50 29.02 -7.20
C THR A 880 -11.09 28.01 -8.26
N ILE A 881 -10.32 28.50 -9.23
CA ILE A 881 -9.48 27.69 -10.10
C ILE A 881 -8.04 28.06 -9.74
N THR A 882 -7.28 27.09 -9.26
CA THR A 882 -5.87 27.27 -8.89
C THR A 882 -5.00 26.48 -9.85
N ASP A 883 -4.10 27.18 -10.51
CA ASP A 883 -3.05 26.61 -11.35
C ASP A 883 -1.70 26.74 -10.64
N THR A 884 -1.03 25.63 -10.40
CA THR A 884 0.25 25.58 -9.72
C THR A 884 1.31 25.07 -10.67
N LYS A 885 2.42 25.81 -10.77
CA LYS A 885 3.66 25.41 -11.45
C LYS A 885 4.78 25.34 -10.42
N THR A 886 5.48 24.22 -10.34
CA THR A 886 6.60 24.05 -9.39
C THR A 886 7.91 23.72 -10.09
N ASN A 887 9.01 24.21 -9.53
CA ASN A 887 10.34 23.82 -9.98
C ASN A 887 10.58 22.34 -9.71
N ILE A 888 11.09 21.64 -10.73
CA ILE A 888 11.42 20.22 -10.66
C ILE A 888 12.76 19.94 -11.32
N ILE A 889 13.38 18.84 -10.91
CA ILE A 889 14.54 18.30 -11.63
C ILE A 889 14.03 17.69 -12.94
N ALA A 890 14.36 18.36 -14.04
CA ALA A 890 14.06 17.90 -15.39
C ALA A 890 15.13 16.89 -15.83
N ARG A 891 16.02 17.28 -16.74
CA ARG A 891 17.02 16.38 -17.33
C ARG A 891 18.30 16.24 -16.52
N TYR A 892 18.71 15.00 -16.26
CA TYR A 892 20.03 14.67 -15.71
C TYR A 892 20.48 13.26 -16.10
N PHE A 893 21.80 13.05 -16.10
CA PHE A 893 22.43 11.80 -16.48
C PHE A 893 23.37 11.33 -15.38
N LEU A 894 23.27 10.08 -14.94
CA LEU A 894 24.11 9.54 -13.89
C LEU A 894 24.92 8.35 -14.41
N LEU A 895 26.22 8.39 -14.17
CA LEU A 895 27.07 7.21 -14.22
C LEU A 895 27.07 6.57 -12.85
N GLY A 896 26.61 5.32 -12.77
CA GLY A 896 26.46 4.57 -11.53
C GLY A 896 27.28 3.30 -11.50
N ILE A 897 27.89 3.02 -10.35
CA ILE A 897 28.50 1.75 -9.99
C ILE A 897 27.72 1.13 -8.84
N THR A 898 27.43 -0.15 -8.95
CA THR A 898 26.76 -0.92 -7.90
C THR A 898 27.52 -2.21 -7.67
N TRP A 899 27.92 -2.46 -6.43
CA TRP A 899 28.56 -3.70 -6.03
C TRP A 899 27.69 -4.43 -5.01
N LYS A 900 27.25 -5.63 -5.38
CA LYS A 900 26.57 -6.58 -4.51
C LYS A 900 27.61 -7.59 -4.02
N PHE A 901 27.59 -7.92 -2.74
CA PHE A 901 28.50 -8.92 -2.18
C PHE A 901 27.75 -9.84 -1.21
N ASN A 902 28.25 -11.07 -1.10
CA ASN A 902 27.73 -12.11 -0.23
C ASN A 902 28.89 -13.03 0.18
N SER A 903 28.90 -13.47 1.43
CA SER A 903 29.92 -14.37 1.99
C SER A 903 29.74 -15.83 1.59
N GLN A 904 28.65 -16.18 0.91
CA GLN A 904 28.40 -17.54 0.44
C GLN A 904 29.21 -17.88 -0.81
N LYS A 905 29.94 -18.99 -0.76
CA LYS A 905 30.50 -19.63 -1.96
C LYS A 905 29.33 -20.21 -2.76
N ILE A 906 29.05 -19.63 -3.93
CA ILE A 906 28.16 -20.25 -4.91
C ILE A 906 28.88 -21.52 -5.37
N LYS A 907 28.21 -22.67 -5.34
CA LYS A 907 28.75 -23.87 -6.00
C LYS A 907 28.87 -23.53 -7.49
N ASP A 908 30.06 -23.63 -8.04
CA ASP A 908 30.24 -23.61 -9.49
C ASP A 908 29.39 -24.76 -10.04
N ASP A 909 28.39 -24.44 -10.88
CA ASP A 909 27.73 -25.43 -11.73
C ASP A 909 28.74 -25.83 -12.82
N ASP A 910 29.67 -26.69 -12.44
CA ASP A 910 30.51 -27.43 -13.35
C ASP A 910 29.70 -28.64 -13.84
N ASN A 911 28.67 -28.37 -14.64
CA ASN A 911 28.06 -29.38 -15.51
C ASN A 911 28.50 -29.08 -16.94
N GLY A 912 29.77 -29.41 -17.20
CA GLY A 912 30.17 -29.84 -18.52
C GLY A 912 29.40 -31.11 -18.89
N HIS A 913 28.42 -30.97 -19.78
CA HIS A 913 28.12 -32.04 -20.71
C HIS A 913 28.59 -31.58 -22.08
N GLY A 914 29.68 -32.22 -22.52
CA GLY A 914 30.20 -32.08 -23.86
C GLY A 914 29.27 -32.74 -24.88
N MET A 915 29.28 -32.10 -26.05
CA MET A 915 28.70 -32.48 -27.35
C MET A 915 27.18 -32.58 -27.44
#